data_AF-A0A836FRY8-F1
#
_entry.id   AF-A0A836FRY8-F1
#
_cell.length_a   1.000
_cell.length_b   1.000
_cell.length_c   1.000
_cell.angle_alpha   90.00
_cell.angle_beta   90.00
_cell.angle_gamma   90.00
#
_symmetry.space_group_name_H-M   'P 1'
#
loop_
_entity.id
_entity.type
_entity.pdbx_description
1 polymer ?
#
loop_
_entity_poly.entity_id
_entity_poly.type
_entity_poly.pdbx_seq_one_letter_code
_entity_poly.pdbx_strand_id
1 'polypeptide(L)'
;MSIPEGVMKCVAVLKAVDTDSEKFAALFMVTKLVKGKDCNSSAKRMLFEAIGAKFLKKLLSSSSVPVDCPPQVYKSVALSILSAFCTDPELASHPDMVGHIPALLEIVSQADEDAPDDMLIIVSEAYTCLQCIAQYPPGQKALLEQKAIPKMCDIYAEKTFQTDEALNILVTLVSTFGPEAWNPTDTEPFHAIMNKIALDFETDHTERKFELCAILQALLQSCRKEVISTNTKEESWSLSIHKGLSDILGSKIGKKQRDPALKLASVMIDLLGADWAMSDKEKPKIFFLLLIQLASIEVRMQLEDKQLKAVLENSDLITACFIILEISIGYIVTDQLDLEQKEKQSLYTALKGAFAAVIGLLSSVSKMKTLTNVKEKLFVCAVVRVLTAWMAQETSAMRPQVYAVLPYVLTVANDTFYAHRNRKLAEKVKCKAKADEGPSSGEPTVHDPISEIDILRLLLPALCYLAVEEAARKILLQHKQDEILFECLSYHWTIVHYKKPPVPRSERLKLLQDGNRTEELDLHILEEMKDSRTAMVSLCNVLMNITVLEAKLVEESPTFISLLKFIYNNLPELKQIPENLVLHGHLAVLGLLLMKQQAKRIKKNDFSICRYIQATIRFLWDAYIIDESNDPTELVVSMSYKEHWMELMELWFLGMQTMSGVLQVIPWLSQFTIESGWAEEIIETLKRVKIGGLEPNVKSAFEDLLCHLVKADDSVASVLKKCGALTVCRNHRMMELGKRLFGD
;
A
#
# COMPACT_ATOMS: atom_id res chain seq x y z
N MET A 1 28.92 2.75 -42.53
CA MET A 1 28.54 3.49 -43.76
C MET A 1 29.53 4.61 -43.97
N SER A 2 29.92 4.91 -45.21
CA SER A 2 30.85 6.01 -45.52
C SER A 2 30.19 7.37 -45.27
N ILE A 3 30.99 8.35 -44.84
CA ILE A 3 30.53 9.72 -44.62
C ILE A 3 30.46 10.45 -45.96
N PRO A 4 29.38 11.14 -46.31
CA PRO A 4 29.26 11.81 -47.60
C PRO A 4 30.37 12.86 -47.82
N GLU A 5 30.89 12.95 -49.04
CA GLU A 5 31.97 13.89 -49.38
C GLU A 5 31.57 15.36 -49.13
N GLY A 6 30.30 15.70 -49.38
CA GLY A 6 29.75 17.03 -49.10
C GLY A 6 29.78 17.40 -47.61
N VAL A 7 29.61 16.41 -46.72
CA VAL A 7 29.70 16.59 -45.27
C VAL A 7 31.15 16.87 -44.86
N MET A 8 32.10 16.10 -45.38
CA MET A 8 33.53 16.29 -45.08
C MET A 8 34.03 17.67 -45.54
N LYS A 9 33.60 18.14 -46.72
CA LYS A 9 33.92 19.49 -47.22
C LYS A 9 33.33 20.58 -46.31
N CYS A 10 32.07 20.44 -45.90
CA CYS A 10 31.42 21.40 -45.01
C CYS A 10 32.12 21.47 -43.63
N VAL A 11 32.48 20.31 -43.06
CA VAL A 11 33.25 20.24 -41.80
C VAL A 11 34.60 20.94 -41.93
N ALA A 12 35.31 20.74 -43.04
CA ALA A 12 36.59 21.41 -43.28
C ALA A 12 36.42 22.93 -43.35
N VAL A 13 35.38 23.44 -44.02
CA VAL A 13 35.06 24.87 -44.06
C VAL A 13 34.75 25.41 -42.66
N LEU A 14 33.86 24.76 -41.91
CA LEU A 14 33.49 25.19 -40.55
C LEU A 14 34.67 25.26 -39.58
N LYS A 15 35.70 24.42 -39.78
CA LYS A 15 36.92 24.40 -38.97
C LYS A 15 37.99 25.39 -39.42
N ALA A 16 37.97 25.79 -40.70
CA ALA A 16 38.96 26.69 -41.29
C ALA A 16 38.61 28.18 -41.17
N VAL A 17 37.35 28.48 -40.84
CA VAL A 17 36.84 29.84 -40.73
C VAL A 17 37.17 30.46 -39.36
N ASP A 18 37.68 31.69 -39.36
CA ASP A 18 38.12 32.41 -38.15
C ASP A 18 37.10 33.44 -37.64
N THR A 19 36.15 33.88 -38.47
CA THR A 19 35.16 34.92 -38.08
C THR A 19 33.75 34.36 -37.85
N ASP A 20 33.03 34.90 -36.86
CA ASP A 20 31.65 34.51 -36.55
C ASP A 20 30.71 34.74 -37.76
N SER A 21 30.98 35.74 -38.63
CA SER A 21 30.20 36.04 -39.84
C SER A 21 30.37 35.02 -40.97
N GLU A 22 31.60 34.60 -41.24
CA GLU A 22 31.88 33.52 -42.21
C GLU A 22 31.34 32.18 -41.70
N LYS A 23 31.40 31.96 -40.38
CA LYS A 23 30.89 30.74 -39.76
C LYS A 23 29.37 30.69 -39.83
N PHE A 24 28.71 31.83 -39.67
CA PHE A 24 27.27 31.98 -39.88
C PHE A 24 26.87 31.68 -41.33
N ALA A 25 27.62 32.17 -42.33
CA ALA A 25 27.35 31.87 -43.74
C ALA A 25 27.48 30.37 -44.05
N ALA A 26 28.45 29.67 -43.43
CA ALA A 26 28.61 28.22 -43.57
C ALA A 26 27.43 27.41 -43.00
N LEU A 27 26.65 27.96 -42.07
CA LEU A 27 25.47 27.29 -41.51
C LEU A 27 24.38 26.99 -42.55
N PHE A 28 24.24 27.83 -43.58
CA PHE A 28 23.30 27.58 -44.68
C PHE A 28 23.65 26.31 -45.48
N MET A 29 24.94 25.96 -45.54
CA MET A 29 25.36 24.68 -46.13
C MET A 29 24.97 23.51 -45.21
N VAL A 30 25.09 23.68 -43.90
CA VAL A 30 24.72 22.66 -42.91
C VAL A 30 23.23 22.36 -42.98
N THR A 31 22.36 23.37 -42.96
CA THR A 31 20.90 23.16 -43.00
C THR A 31 20.43 22.42 -44.26
N LYS A 32 21.14 22.57 -45.39
CA LYS A 32 20.90 21.81 -46.63
C LYS A 32 21.40 20.37 -46.54
N LEU A 33 22.57 20.13 -45.96
CA LEU A 33 23.19 18.81 -45.86
C LEU A 33 22.50 17.91 -44.83
N VAL A 34 22.05 18.47 -43.70
CA VAL A 34 21.38 17.73 -42.62
C VAL A 34 20.04 17.13 -43.09
N LYS A 35 19.36 17.78 -44.03
CA LYS A 35 18.11 17.30 -44.65
C LYS A 35 18.33 16.29 -45.80
N GLY A 36 19.59 16.01 -46.15
CA GLY A 36 19.93 15.06 -47.23
C GLY A 36 19.73 13.60 -46.82
N LYS A 37 19.24 12.77 -47.76
CA LYS A 37 18.98 11.32 -47.53
C LYS A 37 20.21 10.53 -47.08
N ASP A 38 21.41 11.03 -47.38
CA ASP A 38 22.68 10.35 -47.09
C ASP A 38 23.33 10.81 -45.76
N CYS A 39 22.69 11.72 -45.01
CA CYS A 39 23.22 12.25 -43.75
C CYS A 39 22.86 11.33 -42.57
N ASN A 40 23.71 10.34 -42.32
CA ASN A 40 23.59 9.41 -41.18
C ASN A 40 24.01 10.07 -39.84
N SER A 41 23.74 9.39 -38.71
CA SER A 41 24.04 9.90 -37.35
C SER A 41 25.50 10.31 -37.15
N SER A 42 26.45 9.55 -37.71
CA SER A 42 27.88 9.90 -37.65
C SER A 42 28.21 11.17 -38.44
N ALA A 43 27.61 11.36 -39.61
CA ALA A 43 27.74 12.58 -40.40
C ALA A 43 27.12 13.80 -39.67
N LYS A 44 25.95 13.61 -39.06
CA LYS A 44 25.29 14.65 -38.25
C LYS A 44 26.17 15.06 -37.07
N ARG A 45 26.75 14.10 -36.35
CA ARG A 45 27.67 14.34 -35.25
C ARG A 45 28.88 15.17 -35.66
N MET A 46 29.53 14.80 -36.77
CA MET A 46 30.68 15.56 -37.26
C MET A 46 30.34 17.01 -37.62
N LEU A 47 29.17 17.25 -38.22
CA LEU A 47 28.70 18.61 -38.52
C LEU A 47 28.42 19.40 -37.25
N PHE A 48 27.70 18.80 -36.29
CA PHE A 48 27.36 19.42 -35.02
C PHE A 48 28.60 19.84 -34.22
N GLU A 49 29.57 18.92 -34.07
CA GLU A 49 30.85 19.20 -33.40
C GLU A 49 31.67 20.28 -34.12
N ALA A 50 31.63 20.32 -35.47
CA ALA A 50 32.35 21.32 -36.25
C ALA A 50 31.78 22.74 -36.12
N ILE A 51 30.46 22.88 -35.95
CA ILE A 51 29.83 24.18 -35.69
C ILE A 51 30.30 24.74 -34.33
N GLY A 52 30.33 23.88 -33.31
CA GLY A 52 30.81 24.21 -31.96
C GLY A 52 29.78 24.91 -31.08
N ALA A 53 29.57 24.36 -29.87
CA ALA A 53 28.56 24.81 -28.91
C ALA A 53 28.69 26.29 -28.52
N LYS A 54 29.91 26.80 -28.33
CA LYS A 54 30.13 28.22 -27.96
C LYS A 54 29.57 29.19 -28.98
N PHE A 55 29.66 28.85 -30.27
CA PHE A 55 29.16 29.67 -31.35
C PHE A 55 27.62 29.67 -31.37
N LEU A 56 26.99 28.49 -31.29
CA LEU A 56 25.53 28.37 -31.20
C LEU A 56 24.96 29.10 -29.96
N LYS A 57 25.64 29.02 -28.83
CA LYS A 57 25.24 29.73 -27.61
C LYS A 57 25.28 31.25 -27.80
N LYS A 58 26.30 31.79 -28.47
CA LYS A 58 26.37 33.22 -28.82
C LYS A 58 25.19 33.62 -29.71
N LEU A 59 24.84 32.82 -30.72
CA LEU A 59 23.72 33.12 -31.62
C LEU A 59 22.37 33.14 -30.89
N LEU A 60 22.16 32.23 -29.92
CA LEU A 60 20.94 32.19 -29.11
C LEU A 60 20.80 33.39 -28.15
N SER A 61 21.92 33.92 -27.64
CA SER A 61 21.92 35.00 -26.65
C SER A 61 22.21 36.39 -27.23
N SER A 62 22.67 36.51 -28.48
CA SER A 62 23.07 37.79 -29.06
C SER A 62 21.85 38.65 -29.42
N SER A 63 21.87 39.89 -28.96
CA SER A 63 20.96 40.96 -29.43
C SER A 63 21.61 41.90 -30.43
N SER A 64 22.94 41.79 -30.62
CA SER A 64 23.72 42.62 -31.54
C SER A 64 23.88 41.90 -32.88
N VAL A 65 23.14 42.39 -33.87
CA VAL A 65 23.13 41.91 -35.26
C VAL A 65 23.60 43.05 -36.19
N PRO A 66 24.11 42.75 -37.39
CA PRO A 66 24.44 43.76 -38.39
C PRO A 66 23.26 44.69 -38.69
N VAL A 67 23.55 45.93 -39.14
CA VAL A 67 22.60 47.05 -39.26
C VAL A 67 21.36 46.75 -40.14
N ASP A 68 21.41 45.72 -40.99
CA ASP A 68 20.31 45.29 -41.88
C ASP A 68 19.75 43.89 -41.56
N CYS A 69 20.06 43.32 -40.39
CA CYS A 69 19.61 41.99 -40.00
C CYS A 69 18.68 42.09 -38.77
N PRO A 70 17.47 41.51 -38.79
CA PRO A 70 16.61 41.47 -37.60
C PRO A 70 17.28 40.70 -36.44
N PRO A 71 17.14 41.16 -35.18
CA PRO A 71 17.75 40.50 -34.01
C PRO A 71 17.40 39.02 -33.85
N GLN A 72 16.25 38.62 -34.39
CA GLN A 72 15.69 37.27 -34.30
C GLN A 72 16.32 36.27 -35.27
N VAL A 73 17.00 36.72 -36.32
CA VAL A 73 17.57 35.83 -37.35
C VAL A 73 18.66 34.92 -36.78
N TYR A 74 19.50 35.44 -35.87
CA TYR A 74 20.54 34.62 -35.24
C TYR A 74 19.96 33.51 -34.37
N LYS A 75 18.90 33.81 -33.60
CA LYS A 75 18.18 32.82 -32.79
C LYS A 75 17.49 31.78 -33.67
N SER A 76 16.75 32.21 -34.69
CA SER A 76 16.05 31.31 -35.62
C SER A 76 17.01 30.36 -36.33
N VAL A 77 18.13 30.85 -36.88
CA VAL A 77 19.10 29.96 -37.56
C VAL A 77 19.73 28.98 -36.56
N ALA A 78 20.09 29.43 -35.35
CA ALA A 78 20.65 28.56 -34.34
C ALA A 78 19.66 27.46 -33.91
N LEU A 79 18.39 27.81 -33.71
CA LEU A 79 17.34 26.88 -33.32
C LEU A 79 16.96 25.91 -34.43
N SER A 80 16.84 26.35 -35.68
CA SER A 80 16.65 25.47 -36.84
C SER A 80 17.77 24.44 -36.98
N ILE A 81 19.00 24.77 -36.57
CA ILE A 81 20.12 23.84 -36.53
C ILE A 81 20.00 22.87 -35.38
N LEU A 82 19.76 23.39 -34.17
CA LEU A 82 19.61 22.56 -32.96
C LEU A 82 18.45 21.57 -33.12
N SER A 83 17.31 22.02 -33.63
CA SER A 83 16.12 21.19 -33.87
C SER A 83 16.40 20.09 -34.90
N ALA A 84 17.15 20.40 -35.96
CA ALA A 84 17.54 19.40 -36.96
C ALA A 84 18.48 18.31 -36.41
N PHE A 85 19.33 18.66 -35.44
CA PHE A 85 20.28 17.72 -34.82
C PHE A 85 19.69 16.96 -33.62
N CYS A 86 18.83 17.58 -32.81
CA CYS A 86 18.29 16.95 -31.59
C CYS A 86 17.27 15.83 -31.90
N THR A 87 16.81 15.69 -33.14
CA THR A 87 16.04 14.51 -33.56
C THR A 87 16.86 13.21 -33.55
N ASP A 88 18.20 13.31 -33.54
CA ASP A 88 19.08 12.16 -33.41
C ASP A 88 19.35 11.83 -31.93
N PRO A 89 19.06 10.60 -31.45
CA PRO A 89 19.21 10.23 -30.04
C PRO A 89 20.60 10.46 -29.46
N GLU A 90 21.67 10.24 -30.26
CA GLU A 90 23.05 10.43 -29.80
C GLU A 90 23.34 11.92 -29.59
N LEU A 91 22.77 12.79 -30.43
CA LEU A 91 22.99 14.23 -30.36
C LEU A 91 22.09 14.92 -29.34
N ALA A 92 20.86 14.46 -29.15
CA ALA A 92 19.99 14.93 -28.07
C ALA A 92 20.63 14.74 -26.68
N SER A 93 21.37 13.65 -26.51
CA SER A 93 22.11 13.31 -25.29
C SER A 93 23.51 13.91 -25.22
N HIS A 94 23.97 14.59 -26.28
CA HIS A 94 25.35 15.08 -26.37
C HIS A 94 25.58 16.27 -25.41
N PRO A 95 26.73 16.35 -24.70
CA PRO A 95 27.00 17.41 -23.73
C PRO A 95 26.84 18.83 -24.28
N ASP A 96 27.27 19.05 -25.54
CA ASP A 96 27.13 20.34 -26.22
C ASP A 96 25.66 20.72 -26.49
N MET A 97 24.79 19.75 -26.79
CA MET A 97 23.34 19.99 -26.96
C MET A 97 22.69 20.33 -25.62
N VAL A 98 22.98 19.51 -24.60
CA VAL A 98 22.50 19.69 -23.22
C VAL A 98 22.97 21.04 -22.65
N GLY A 99 24.16 21.50 -23.01
CA GLY A 99 24.70 22.80 -22.61
C GLY A 99 23.89 24.02 -23.08
N HIS A 100 22.95 23.84 -24.01
CA HIS A 100 22.06 24.90 -24.50
C HIS A 100 20.75 25.03 -23.71
N ILE A 101 20.43 24.09 -22.81
CA ILE A 101 19.20 24.10 -22.00
C ILE A 101 18.91 25.47 -21.35
N PRO A 102 19.87 26.16 -20.69
CA PRO A 102 19.56 27.44 -20.04
C PRO A 102 19.03 28.50 -21.01
N ALA A 103 19.60 28.58 -22.21
CA ALA A 103 19.18 29.52 -23.25
C ALA A 103 17.83 29.12 -23.86
N LEU A 104 17.60 27.83 -24.06
CA LEU A 104 16.31 27.32 -24.54
C LEU A 104 15.18 27.61 -23.54
N LEU A 105 15.43 27.39 -22.25
CA LEU A 105 14.48 27.71 -21.18
C LEU A 105 14.17 29.21 -21.10
N GLU A 106 15.18 30.06 -21.31
CA GLU A 106 14.98 31.52 -21.35
C GLU A 106 14.10 31.94 -22.53
N ILE A 107 14.30 31.34 -23.71
CA ILE A 107 13.52 31.64 -24.92
C ILE A 107 12.05 31.27 -24.73
N VAL A 108 11.74 30.08 -24.20
CA VAL A 108 10.34 29.66 -24.02
C VAL A 108 9.60 30.47 -22.95
N SER A 109 10.32 31.06 -21.99
CA SER A 109 9.73 32.00 -21.01
C SER A 109 9.41 33.38 -21.58
N GLN A 110 9.85 33.71 -22.81
CA GLN A 110 9.63 35.02 -23.43
C GLN A 110 8.35 35.10 -24.28
N ALA A 111 7.59 34.01 -24.41
CA ALA A 111 6.35 33.98 -25.18
C ALA A 111 5.21 34.64 -24.38
N ASP A 112 4.47 35.55 -25.03
CA ASP A 112 3.24 36.17 -24.49
C ASP A 112 2.19 36.32 -25.61
N GLU A 113 0.95 36.68 -25.27
CA GLU A 113 -0.18 36.79 -26.23
C GLU A 113 0.10 37.74 -27.40
N ASP A 114 0.85 38.82 -27.15
CA ASP A 114 1.17 39.86 -28.14
C ASP A 114 2.53 39.65 -28.84
N ALA A 115 3.13 38.46 -28.71
CA ALA A 115 4.44 38.19 -29.31
C ALA A 115 4.36 38.17 -30.85
N PRO A 116 5.31 38.82 -31.57
CA PRO A 116 5.37 38.77 -33.03
C PRO A 116 5.52 37.34 -33.57
N ASP A 117 4.95 37.04 -34.75
CA ASP A 117 5.01 35.73 -35.41
C ASP A 117 6.43 35.13 -35.45
N ASP A 118 7.45 35.95 -35.73
CA ASP A 118 8.86 35.54 -35.76
C ASP A 118 9.34 35.00 -34.41
N MET A 119 8.86 35.56 -33.30
CA MET A 119 9.17 35.11 -31.94
C MET A 119 8.44 33.82 -31.60
N LEU A 120 7.18 33.65 -32.06
CA LEU A 120 6.42 32.42 -31.86
C LEU A 120 7.08 31.21 -32.54
N ILE A 121 7.65 31.41 -33.74
CA ILE A 121 8.42 30.37 -34.44
C ILE A 121 9.67 29.99 -33.63
N ILE A 122 10.39 30.98 -33.11
CA ILE A 122 11.58 30.77 -32.26
C ILE A 122 11.21 29.97 -31.00
N VAL A 123 10.11 30.31 -30.34
CA VAL A 123 9.62 29.58 -29.15
C VAL A 123 9.29 28.13 -29.51
N SER A 124 8.61 27.90 -30.63
CA SER A 124 8.23 26.57 -31.11
C SER A 124 9.45 25.67 -31.40
N GLU A 125 10.48 26.22 -32.05
CA GLU A 125 11.73 25.48 -32.28
C GLU A 125 12.49 25.22 -30.97
N ALA A 126 12.42 26.13 -30.01
CA ALA A 126 13.02 25.94 -28.68
C ALA A 126 12.32 24.81 -27.90
N TYR A 127 10.98 24.75 -27.92
CA TYR A 127 10.22 23.63 -27.35
C TYR A 127 10.58 22.30 -28.01
N THR A 128 10.69 22.26 -29.34
CA THR A 128 11.11 21.06 -30.07
C THR A 128 12.46 20.55 -29.56
N CYS A 129 13.44 21.45 -29.37
CA CYS A 129 14.74 21.09 -28.82
C CYS A 129 14.63 20.54 -27.39
N LEU A 130 13.90 21.24 -26.51
CA LEU A 130 13.71 20.82 -25.12
C LEU A 130 13.00 19.47 -25.00
N GLN A 131 11.97 19.21 -25.81
CA GLN A 131 11.27 17.93 -25.86
C GLN A 131 12.18 16.79 -26.30
N CYS A 132 12.98 16.99 -27.35
CA CYS A 132 13.97 16.00 -27.78
C CYS A 132 15.01 15.71 -26.68
N ILE A 133 15.50 16.74 -25.99
CA ILE A 133 16.47 16.60 -24.89
C ILE A 133 15.84 15.86 -23.70
N ALA A 134 14.58 16.16 -23.36
CA ALA A 134 13.87 15.58 -22.23
C ALA A 134 13.59 14.07 -22.36
N GLN A 135 13.73 13.49 -23.56
CA GLN A 135 13.57 12.05 -23.77
C GLN A 135 14.74 11.20 -23.26
N TYR A 136 15.88 11.82 -22.90
CA TYR A 136 17.10 11.09 -22.57
C TYR A 136 17.67 11.45 -21.20
N PRO A 137 18.27 10.48 -20.45
CA PRO A 137 18.74 10.70 -19.08
C PRO A 137 19.71 11.87 -18.87
N PRO A 138 20.70 12.13 -19.76
CA PRO A 138 21.58 13.28 -19.60
C PRO A 138 20.83 14.62 -19.68
N GLY A 139 19.86 14.72 -20.60
CA GLY A 139 19.02 15.89 -20.78
C GLY A 139 18.05 16.09 -19.62
N GLN A 140 17.40 15.02 -19.16
CA GLN A 140 16.50 15.03 -18.01
C GLN A 140 17.20 15.55 -16.74
N LYS A 141 18.40 15.03 -16.45
CA LYS A 141 19.18 15.47 -15.28
C LYS A 141 19.55 16.95 -15.38
N ALA A 142 20.03 17.39 -16.55
CA ALA A 142 20.39 18.80 -16.74
C ALA A 142 19.18 19.74 -16.70
N LEU A 143 18.02 19.33 -17.20
CA LEU A 143 16.77 20.08 -17.08
C LEU A 143 16.37 20.25 -15.61
N LEU A 144 16.50 19.20 -14.80
CA LEU A 144 16.24 19.26 -13.36
C LEU A 144 17.21 20.22 -12.65
N GLU A 145 18.51 20.13 -12.94
CA GLU A 145 19.55 21.04 -12.42
C GLU A 145 19.29 22.51 -12.79
N GLN A 146 18.69 22.76 -13.96
CA GLN A 146 18.33 24.10 -14.44
C GLN A 146 16.94 24.56 -13.99
N LYS A 147 16.32 23.89 -13.01
CA LYS A 147 14.98 24.19 -12.47
C LYS A 147 13.90 24.26 -13.56
N ALA A 148 13.93 23.32 -14.51
CA ALA A 148 12.92 23.28 -15.57
C ALA A 148 11.50 23.07 -15.04
N ILE A 149 11.31 22.27 -13.97
CA ILE A 149 9.98 21.97 -13.40
C ILE A 149 9.25 23.26 -12.95
N PRO A 150 9.79 24.07 -12.01
CA PRO A 150 9.16 25.35 -11.64
C PRO A 150 8.88 26.24 -12.84
N LYS A 151 9.84 26.35 -13.78
CA LYS A 151 9.66 27.18 -14.98
C LYS A 151 8.51 26.71 -15.87
N MET A 152 8.33 25.40 -16.05
CA MET A 152 7.21 24.87 -16.84
C MET A 152 5.88 25.09 -16.12
N CYS A 153 5.84 25.01 -14.79
CA CYS A 153 4.67 25.37 -14.00
C CYS A 153 4.29 26.85 -14.19
N ASP A 154 5.28 27.76 -14.07
CA ASP A 154 5.07 29.20 -14.26
C ASP A 154 4.57 29.51 -15.67
N ILE A 155 5.20 28.93 -16.70
CA ILE A 155 4.78 29.12 -18.09
C ILE A 155 3.34 28.65 -18.30
N TYR A 156 2.97 27.48 -17.77
CA TYR A 156 1.61 26.97 -17.90
C TYR A 156 0.58 27.84 -17.15
N ALA A 157 0.97 28.42 -16.01
CA ALA A 157 0.08 29.25 -15.20
C ALA A 157 -0.12 30.65 -15.80
N GLU A 158 0.92 31.25 -16.37
CA GLU A 158 0.96 32.66 -16.74
C GLU A 158 0.86 32.93 -18.25
N LYS A 159 1.23 31.97 -19.10
CA LYS A 159 1.29 32.14 -20.56
C LYS A 159 0.13 31.43 -21.25
N THR A 160 -0.06 31.72 -22.54
CA THR A 160 -1.16 31.14 -23.34
C THR A 160 -0.69 30.51 -24.66
N PHE A 161 0.54 30.79 -25.10
CA PHE A 161 1.12 30.18 -26.30
C PHE A 161 1.86 28.88 -25.98
N GLN A 162 1.50 27.79 -26.65
CA GLN A 162 2.17 26.48 -26.55
C GLN A 162 2.38 25.99 -25.10
N THR A 163 1.37 26.19 -24.26
CA THR A 163 1.40 25.76 -22.86
C THR A 163 1.38 24.23 -22.72
N ASP A 164 0.78 23.52 -23.69
CA ASP A 164 0.75 22.06 -23.71
C ASP A 164 2.16 21.46 -23.96
N GLU A 165 3.03 22.15 -24.70
CA GLU A 165 4.42 21.74 -24.89
C GLU A 165 5.22 21.85 -23.58
N ALA A 166 5.00 22.91 -22.80
CA ALA A 166 5.56 23.07 -21.46
C ALA A 166 5.05 21.95 -20.53
N LEU A 167 3.76 21.65 -20.59
CA LEU A 167 3.12 20.61 -19.80
C LEU A 167 3.67 19.21 -20.12
N ASN A 168 3.91 18.92 -21.40
CA ASN A 168 4.52 17.66 -21.85
C ASN A 168 5.96 17.48 -21.33
N ILE A 169 6.76 18.56 -21.31
CA ILE A 169 8.11 18.54 -20.72
C ILE A 169 8.02 18.31 -19.21
N LEU A 170 7.13 19.03 -18.53
CA LEU A 170 6.87 18.86 -17.09
C LEU A 170 6.53 17.40 -16.77
N VAL A 171 5.54 16.82 -17.46
CA VAL A 171 5.12 15.43 -17.28
C VAL A 171 6.25 14.45 -17.52
N THR A 172 7.03 14.65 -18.59
CA THR A 172 8.19 13.79 -18.89
C THR A 172 9.19 13.77 -17.73
N LEU A 173 9.48 14.93 -17.14
CA LEU A 173 10.43 15.04 -16.03
C LEU A 173 9.85 14.41 -14.74
N VAL A 174 8.63 14.78 -14.36
CA VAL A 174 8.03 14.30 -13.10
C VAL A 174 7.70 12.81 -13.14
N SER A 175 7.35 12.24 -14.30
CA SER A 175 7.19 10.79 -14.47
C SER A 175 8.52 10.03 -14.38
N THR A 176 9.64 10.69 -14.70
CA THR A 176 10.96 10.07 -14.63
C THR A 176 11.54 10.11 -13.22
N PHE A 177 11.47 11.27 -12.57
CA PHE A 177 12.07 11.48 -11.24
C PHE A 177 11.12 11.17 -10.08
N GLY A 178 9.81 11.05 -10.35
CA GLY A 178 8.81 10.75 -9.33
C GLY A 178 8.87 11.77 -8.19
N PRO A 179 8.79 11.33 -6.91
CA PRO A 179 8.85 12.21 -5.74
C PRO A 179 10.06 13.12 -5.64
N GLU A 180 11.18 12.78 -6.29
CA GLU A 180 12.41 13.60 -6.28
C GLU A 180 12.29 14.84 -7.18
N ALA A 181 11.28 14.88 -8.05
CA ALA A 181 10.98 16.00 -8.93
C ALA A 181 10.46 17.23 -8.14
N TRP A 182 9.93 17.01 -6.94
CA TRP A 182 9.28 18.02 -6.12
C TRP A 182 10.06 18.32 -4.84
N ASN A 183 9.86 19.51 -4.28
CA ASN A 183 10.43 19.84 -2.99
C ASN A 183 9.74 18.99 -1.90
N PRO A 184 10.49 18.30 -1.03
CA PRO A 184 9.90 17.43 0.00
C PRO A 184 9.16 18.20 1.12
N THR A 185 9.36 19.51 1.22
CA THR A 185 8.81 20.37 2.29
C THR A 185 7.86 21.44 1.79
N ASP A 186 8.07 21.92 0.56
CA ASP A 186 7.25 22.98 -0.05
C ASP A 186 6.32 22.39 -1.10
N THR A 187 5.03 22.32 -0.77
CA THR A 187 3.99 21.68 -1.59
C THR A 187 3.17 22.69 -2.40
N GLU A 188 3.38 23.98 -2.16
CA GLU A 188 2.61 25.06 -2.78
C GLU A 188 2.72 25.04 -4.32
N PRO A 189 3.92 24.88 -4.92
CA PRO A 189 4.04 24.82 -6.39
C PRO A 189 3.28 23.64 -7.01
N PHE A 190 3.25 22.48 -6.33
CA PHE A 190 2.51 21.31 -6.79
C PHE A 190 1.00 21.56 -6.75
N HIS A 191 0.49 22.11 -5.65
CA HIS A 191 -0.94 22.41 -5.54
C HIS A 191 -1.38 23.52 -6.50
N ALA A 192 -0.56 24.56 -6.70
CA ALA A 192 -0.84 25.63 -7.65
C ALA A 192 -1.03 25.11 -9.08
N ILE A 193 -0.08 24.28 -9.57
CA ILE A 193 -0.20 23.70 -10.91
C ILE A 193 -1.36 22.70 -11.01
N MET A 194 -1.61 21.91 -9.97
CA MET A 194 -2.74 20.98 -9.91
C MET A 194 -4.09 21.71 -9.97
N ASN A 195 -4.27 22.81 -9.24
CA ASN A 195 -5.49 23.64 -9.29
C ASN A 195 -5.73 24.18 -10.70
N LYS A 196 -4.69 24.68 -11.37
CA LYS A 196 -4.80 25.21 -12.73
C LYS A 196 -5.20 24.13 -13.73
N ILE A 197 -4.49 23.00 -13.76
CA ILE A 197 -4.77 21.91 -14.70
C ILE A 197 -6.11 21.26 -14.41
N ALA A 198 -6.49 21.09 -13.14
CA ALA A 198 -7.78 20.52 -12.77
C ALA A 198 -8.94 21.44 -13.19
N LEU A 199 -8.78 22.76 -13.10
CA LEU A 199 -9.78 23.72 -13.59
C LEU A 199 -9.89 23.68 -15.12
N ASP A 200 -8.77 23.62 -15.82
CA ASP A 200 -8.77 23.44 -17.28
C ASP A 200 -9.43 22.12 -17.65
N PHE A 201 -9.14 21.03 -16.93
CA PHE A 201 -9.80 19.73 -17.10
C PHE A 201 -11.30 19.82 -16.84
N GLU A 202 -11.74 20.54 -15.82
CA GLU A 202 -13.17 20.72 -15.52
C GLU A 202 -13.87 21.46 -16.66
N THR A 203 -13.27 22.53 -17.17
CA THR A 203 -13.91 23.52 -18.07
C THR A 203 -13.68 23.28 -19.57
N ASP A 204 -12.67 22.50 -19.95
CA ASP A 204 -12.40 22.14 -21.34
C ASP A 204 -13.42 21.09 -21.83
N HIS A 205 -13.97 21.32 -23.02
CA HIS A 205 -14.96 20.47 -23.68
C HIS A 205 -14.46 19.86 -25.00
N THR A 206 -13.17 20.02 -25.30
CA THR A 206 -12.51 19.49 -26.50
C THR A 206 -11.86 18.13 -26.24
N GLU A 207 -11.19 17.54 -27.24
CA GLU A 207 -10.44 16.29 -27.06
C GLU A 207 -9.26 16.44 -26.07
N ARG A 208 -8.76 17.67 -25.86
CA ARG A 208 -7.70 18.00 -24.89
C ARG A 208 -8.03 17.53 -23.48
N LYS A 209 -9.31 17.56 -23.07
CA LYS A 209 -9.75 17.09 -21.75
C LYS A 209 -9.32 15.65 -21.46
N PHE A 210 -9.25 14.78 -22.46
CA PHE A 210 -8.83 13.38 -22.30
C PHE A 210 -7.30 13.22 -22.21
N GLU A 211 -6.55 14.14 -22.79
CA GLU A 211 -5.08 14.21 -22.64
C GLU A 211 -4.71 14.71 -21.24
N LEU A 212 -5.46 15.69 -20.73
CA LEU A 212 -5.33 16.18 -19.35
C LEU A 212 -5.53 15.07 -18.31
N CYS A 213 -6.34 14.04 -18.59
CA CYS A 213 -6.45 12.88 -17.69
C CYS A 213 -5.10 12.19 -17.46
N ALA A 214 -4.31 11.95 -18.52
CA ALA A 214 -3.02 11.29 -18.42
C ALA A 214 -1.98 12.18 -17.73
N ILE A 215 -2.06 13.48 -17.96
CA ILE A 215 -1.18 14.48 -17.35
C ILE A 215 -1.44 14.58 -15.84
N LEU A 216 -2.70 14.71 -15.44
CA LEU A 216 -3.10 14.70 -14.03
C LEU A 216 -2.69 13.40 -13.34
N GLN A 217 -2.86 12.26 -14.02
CA GLN A 217 -2.42 10.97 -13.50
C GLN A 217 -0.91 10.96 -13.21
N ALA A 218 -0.09 11.41 -14.16
CA ALA A 218 1.36 11.47 -14.02
C ALA A 218 1.81 12.41 -12.89
N LEU A 219 1.18 13.58 -12.76
CA LEU A 219 1.45 14.53 -11.69
C LEU A 219 1.13 13.94 -10.32
N LEU A 220 -0.06 13.35 -10.15
CA LEU A 220 -0.47 12.72 -8.90
C LEU A 220 0.47 11.57 -8.49
N GLN A 221 0.92 10.76 -9.45
CA GLN A 221 1.88 9.66 -9.20
C GLN A 221 3.30 10.14 -8.92
N SER A 222 3.63 11.38 -9.31
CA SER A 222 4.97 11.94 -9.11
C SER A 222 5.16 12.59 -7.73
N CYS A 223 4.11 12.79 -6.94
CA CYS A 223 4.24 13.41 -5.61
C CYS A 223 3.99 12.38 -4.50
N ARG A 224 4.53 12.63 -3.30
CA ARG A 224 4.43 11.72 -2.14
C ARG A 224 3.01 11.72 -1.61
N LYS A 225 2.39 10.54 -1.47
CA LYS A 225 0.98 10.42 -1.02
C LYS A 225 0.74 11.07 0.34
N GLU A 226 1.67 10.90 1.27
CA GLU A 226 1.58 11.44 2.64
C GLU A 226 1.51 12.96 2.61
N VAL A 227 2.31 13.57 1.74
CA VAL A 227 2.41 15.01 1.54
C VAL A 227 1.11 15.54 0.92
N ILE A 228 0.57 14.87 -0.10
CA ILE A 228 -0.68 15.30 -0.75
C ILE A 228 -1.86 15.20 0.23
N SER A 229 -1.99 14.07 0.93
CA SER A 229 -3.16 13.77 1.78
C SER A 229 -3.36 14.75 2.94
N THR A 230 -2.30 15.41 3.41
CA THR A 230 -2.34 16.34 4.54
C THR A 230 -3.05 17.66 4.17
N ASN A 231 -2.79 18.18 2.97
CA ASN A 231 -3.25 19.52 2.56
C ASN A 231 -4.41 19.49 1.56
N THR A 232 -4.76 18.31 0.99
CA THR A 232 -5.79 18.21 -0.07
C THR A 232 -7.15 18.79 0.32
N LYS A 233 -7.53 18.79 1.61
CA LYS A 233 -8.83 19.33 2.06
C LYS A 233 -8.96 20.84 1.85
N GLU A 234 -7.85 21.56 1.75
CA GLU A 234 -7.81 23.01 1.53
C GLU A 234 -7.77 23.35 0.03
N GLU A 235 -7.62 22.34 -0.83
CA GLU A 235 -7.33 22.50 -2.24
C GLU A 235 -8.54 22.21 -3.14
N SER A 236 -8.74 23.03 -4.18
CA SER A 236 -9.89 22.92 -5.08
C SER A 236 -9.77 21.83 -6.15
N TRP A 237 -8.53 21.46 -6.54
CA TRP A 237 -8.26 20.54 -7.65
C TRP A 237 -8.95 19.18 -7.48
N SER A 238 -9.09 18.69 -6.24
CA SER A 238 -9.72 17.40 -5.96
C SER A 238 -11.20 17.36 -6.39
N LEU A 239 -11.93 18.47 -6.17
CA LEU A 239 -13.33 18.62 -6.55
C LEU A 239 -13.49 18.93 -8.04
N SER A 240 -12.58 19.71 -8.64
CA SER A 240 -12.57 19.94 -10.08
C SER A 240 -12.33 18.66 -10.87
N ILE A 241 -11.41 17.80 -10.41
CA ILE A 241 -11.20 16.46 -11.00
C ILE A 241 -12.45 15.58 -10.81
N HIS A 242 -13.07 15.59 -9.62
CA HIS A 242 -14.31 14.83 -9.37
C HIS A 242 -15.42 15.23 -10.35
N LYS A 243 -15.64 16.52 -10.54
CA LYS A 243 -16.65 17.05 -11.45
C LYS A 243 -16.33 16.70 -12.91
N GLY A 244 -15.10 16.96 -13.37
CA GLY A 244 -14.69 16.65 -14.74
C GLY A 244 -14.78 15.15 -15.07
N LEU A 245 -14.45 14.27 -14.12
CA LEU A 245 -14.61 12.83 -14.27
C LEU A 245 -16.07 12.39 -14.24
N SER A 246 -16.89 12.99 -13.38
CA SER A 246 -18.34 12.74 -13.33
C SER A 246 -19.01 13.07 -14.67
N ASP A 247 -18.63 14.19 -15.27
CA ASP A 247 -19.14 14.61 -16.59
C ASP A 247 -18.70 13.65 -17.70
N ILE A 248 -17.42 13.24 -17.72
CA ILE A 248 -16.90 12.31 -18.73
C ILE A 248 -17.54 10.93 -18.59
N LEU A 249 -17.46 10.32 -17.40
CA LEU A 249 -17.87 8.93 -17.18
C LEU A 249 -19.39 8.78 -17.13
N GLY A 250 -20.13 9.83 -16.78
CA GLY A 250 -21.59 9.89 -16.89
C GLY A 250 -22.10 10.06 -18.33
N SER A 251 -21.22 10.43 -19.26
CA SER A 251 -21.56 10.65 -20.67
C SER A 251 -21.41 9.37 -21.52
N LYS A 252 -22.04 9.38 -22.69
CA LYS A 252 -21.91 8.29 -23.68
C LYS A 252 -20.62 8.46 -24.50
N ILE A 253 -19.54 7.84 -24.04
CA ILE A 253 -18.18 7.98 -24.61
C ILE A 253 -17.62 6.68 -25.20
N GLY A 254 -16.60 6.80 -26.04
CA GLY A 254 -15.87 5.66 -26.63
C GLY A 254 -14.65 5.20 -25.79
N LYS A 255 -14.03 4.08 -26.19
CA LYS A 255 -12.86 3.49 -25.49
C LYS A 255 -11.72 4.51 -25.26
N LYS A 256 -11.33 5.25 -26.31
CA LYS A 256 -10.22 6.23 -26.25
C LYS A 256 -10.41 7.33 -25.19
N GLN A 257 -11.66 7.64 -24.86
CA GLN A 257 -12.04 8.67 -23.89
C GLN A 257 -12.24 8.07 -22.49
N ARG A 258 -12.86 6.87 -22.42
CA ARG A 258 -13.16 6.18 -21.17
C ARG A 258 -11.91 5.69 -20.46
N ASP A 259 -10.97 5.11 -21.19
CA ASP A 259 -9.75 4.50 -20.62
C ASP A 259 -8.92 5.48 -19.79
N PRO A 260 -8.55 6.68 -20.30
CA PRO A 260 -7.78 7.64 -19.49
C PRO A 260 -8.59 8.19 -18.31
N ALA A 261 -9.92 8.36 -18.45
CA ALA A 261 -10.76 8.81 -17.35
C ALA A 261 -10.87 7.77 -16.22
N LEU A 262 -11.01 6.48 -16.53
CA LEU A 262 -10.99 5.40 -15.52
C LEU A 262 -9.63 5.29 -14.82
N LYS A 263 -8.53 5.45 -15.57
CA LYS A 263 -7.18 5.48 -14.99
C LYS A 263 -7.01 6.64 -14.01
N LEU A 264 -7.43 7.86 -14.37
CA LEU A 264 -7.38 9.00 -13.46
C LEU A 264 -8.29 8.77 -12.23
N ALA A 265 -9.51 8.28 -12.42
CA ALA A 265 -10.41 7.97 -11.31
C ALA A 265 -9.82 6.94 -10.33
N SER A 266 -9.07 5.96 -10.84
CA SER A 266 -8.38 4.97 -9.99
C SER A 266 -7.29 5.60 -9.12
N VAL A 267 -6.54 6.58 -9.65
CA VAL A 267 -5.51 7.28 -8.87
C VAL A 267 -6.15 8.17 -7.81
N MET A 268 -7.25 8.84 -8.14
CA MET A 268 -7.98 9.68 -7.20
C MET A 268 -8.56 8.88 -6.03
N ILE A 269 -9.20 7.73 -6.31
CA ILE A 269 -9.77 6.89 -5.24
C ILE A 269 -8.69 6.19 -4.41
N ASP A 270 -7.53 5.84 -5.00
CA ASP A 270 -6.36 5.31 -4.28
C ASP A 270 -5.69 6.34 -3.37
N LEU A 271 -5.78 7.62 -3.73
CA LEU A 271 -5.19 8.70 -2.97
C LEU A 271 -6.12 9.23 -1.87
N LEU A 272 -7.40 9.40 -2.17
CA LEU A 272 -8.36 10.11 -1.31
C LEU A 272 -9.48 9.21 -0.75
N GLY A 273 -9.46 7.92 -1.09
CA GLY A 273 -10.46 6.95 -0.63
C GLY A 273 -11.81 7.07 -1.34
N ALA A 274 -12.74 6.22 -0.92
CA ALA A 274 -14.09 6.17 -1.47
C ALA A 274 -14.92 7.44 -1.15
N ASP A 275 -14.62 8.12 -0.04
CA ASP A 275 -15.28 9.38 0.34
C ASP A 275 -15.17 10.45 -0.75
N TRP A 276 -14.02 10.54 -1.42
CA TRP A 276 -13.83 11.46 -2.52
C TRP A 276 -14.82 11.21 -3.66
N ALA A 277 -15.10 9.95 -4.01
CA ALA A 277 -16.06 9.62 -5.06
C ALA A 277 -17.50 10.06 -4.69
N MET A 278 -17.76 10.33 -3.42
CA MET A 278 -19.05 10.78 -2.90
C MET A 278 -19.09 12.26 -2.53
N SER A 279 -18.16 13.07 -3.08
CA SER A 279 -18.07 14.50 -2.78
C SER A 279 -19.29 15.32 -3.23
N ASP A 280 -20.16 14.78 -4.08
CA ASP A 280 -21.42 15.43 -4.49
C ASP A 280 -22.39 15.50 -3.30
N LYS A 281 -22.71 16.72 -2.86
CA LYS A 281 -23.58 16.97 -1.70
C LYS A 281 -25.05 16.62 -1.97
N GLU A 282 -25.50 16.70 -3.20
CA GLU A 282 -26.90 16.41 -3.57
C GLU A 282 -27.10 14.93 -3.86
N LYS A 283 -26.12 14.31 -4.53
CA LYS A 283 -26.23 12.91 -5.01
C LYS A 283 -24.95 12.11 -4.75
N PRO A 284 -24.56 11.93 -3.47
CA PRO A 284 -23.25 11.39 -3.09
C PRO A 284 -22.98 9.99 -3.67
N LYS A 285 -24.02 9.15 -3.82
CA LYS A 285 -23.85 7.75 -4.23
C LYS A 285 -23.63 7.58 -5.73
N ILE A 286 -24.08 8.51 -6.56
CA ILE A 286 -24.22 8.27 -8.02
C ILE A 286 -22.87 8.01 -8.68
N PHE A 287 -21.90 8.89 -8.47
CA PHE A 287 -20.60 8.75 -9.10
C PHE A 287 -19.85 7.51 -8.59
N PHE A 288 -19.90 7.26 -7.28
CA PHE A 288 -19.30 6.05 -6.68
C PHE A 288 -19.88 4.75 -7.26
N LEU A 289 -21.22 4.63 -7.34
CA LEU A 289 -21.88 3.45 -7.93
C LEU A 289 -21.57 3.30 -9.42
N LEU A 290 -21.51 4.41 -10.16
CA LEU A 290 -21.13 4.43 -11.57
C LEU A 290 -19.70 3.91 -11.77
N LEU A 291 -18.74 4.34 -10.96
CA LEU A 291 -17.35 3.88 -11.03
C LEU A 291 -17.25 2.36 -10.86
N ILE A 292 -17.96 1.80 -9.88
CA ILE A 292 -17.97 0.34 -9.64
C ILE A 292 -18.54 -0.40 -10.86
N GLN A 293 -19.66 0.10 -11.42
CA GLN A 293 -20.27 -0.52 -12.60
C GLN A 293 -19.34 -0.47 -13.82
N LEU A 294 -18.75 0.68 -14.11
CA LEU A 294 -17.84 0.85 -15.25
C LEU A 294 -16.58 0.00 -15.09
N ALA A 295 -15.96 0.01 -13.91
CA ALA A 295 -14.79 -0.82 -13.63
C ALA A 295 -15.12 -2.32 -13.75
N SER A 296 -16.29 -2.75 -13.25
CA SER A 296 -16.75 -4.14 -13.37
C SER A 296 -16.96 -4.54 -14.83
N ILE A 297 -17.59 -3.68 -15.64
CA ILE A 297 -17.79 -3.92 -17.08
C ILE A 297 -16.45 -4.01 -17.79
N GLU A 298 -15.53 -3.08 -17.52
CA GLU A 298 -14.21 -3.06 -18.16
C GLU A 298 -13.40 -4.31 -17.82
N VAL A 299 -13.35 -4.73 -16.55
CA VAL A 299 -12.70 -5.98 -16.12
C VAL A 299 -13.26 -7.17 -16.91
N ARG A 300 -14.58 -7.29 -17.01
CA ARG A 300 -15.19 -8.37 -17.81
C ARG A 300 -14.76 -8.30 -19.27
N MET A 301 -14.92 -7.14 -19.90
CA MET A 301 -14.56 -6.93 -21.31
C MET A 301 -13.09 -7.22 -21.60
N GLN A 302 -12.20 -7.03 -20.62
CA GLN A 302 -10.77 -7.28 -20.78
C GLN A 302 -10.34 -8.70 -20.46
N LEU A 303 -11.04 -9.42 -19.57
CA LEU A 303 -10.61 -10.73 -19.11
C LEU A 303 -11.41 -11.90 -19.72
N GLU A 304 -12.70 -11.72 -19.99
CA GLU A 304 -13.61 -12.80 -20.41
C GLU A 304 -13.15 -13.38 -21.76
N ASP A 305 -12.93 -14.69 -21.79
CA ASP A 305 -12.47 -15.48 -22.95
C ASP A 305 -11.14 -15.03 -23.61
N LYS A 306 -10.28 -14.28 -22.89
CA LYS A 306 -8.97 -13.85 -23.41
C LYS A 306 -7.79 -14.60 -22.80
N GLN A 307 -6.73 -14.75 -23.60
CA GLN A 307 -5.45 -15.31 -23.17
C GLN A 307 -4.61 -14.26 -22.44
N LEU A 308 -3.79 -14.69 -21.47
CA LEU A 308 -2.97 -13.81 -20.63
C LEU A 308 -2.16 -12.77 -21.43
N LYS A 309 -1.55 -13.17 -22.57
CA LYS A 309 -0.77 -12.26 -23.42
C LYS A 309 -1.60 -11.11 -23.98
N ALA A 310 -2.83 -11.37 -24.42
CA ALA A 310 -3.74 -10.35 -24.94
C ALA A 310 -4.28 -9.45 -23.82
N VAL A 311 -4.50 -10.02 -22.63
CA VAL A 311 -4.91 -9.27 -21.44
C VAL A 311 -3.85 -8.23 -21.05
N LEU A 312 -2.56 -8.61 -21.12
CA LEU A 312 -1.44 -7.74 -20.73
C LEU A 312 -1.32 -6.46 -21.58
N GLU A 313 -1.82 -6.45 -22.81
CA GLU A 313 -1.84 -5.25 -23.67
C GLU A 313 -2.63 -4.10 -23.04
N ASN A 314 -3.60 -4.41 -22.16
CA ASN A 314 -4.41 -3.42 -21.44
C ASN A 314 -4.19 -3.51 -19.91
N SER A 315 -3.06 -4.07 -19.46
CA SER A 315 -2.78 -4.31 -18.03
C SER A 315 -2.95 -3.05 -17.17
N ASP A 316 -2.47 -1.89 -17.61
CA ASP A 316 -2.61 -0.62 -16.88
C ASP A 316 -4.08 -0.24 -16.60
N LEU A 317 -4.97 -0.44 -17.59
CA LEU A 317 -6.40 -0.15 -17.44
C LEU A 317 -7.06 -1.16 -16.49
N ILE A 318 -6.71 -2.43 -16.63
CA ILE A 318 -7.27 -3.49 -15.79
C ILE A 318 -6.86 -3.29 -14.34
N THR A 319 -5.59 -2.97 -14.08
CA THR A 319 -5.09 -2.67 -12.72
C THR A 319 -5.75 -1.41 -12.16
N ALA A 320 -5.98 -0.37 -12.96
CA ALA A 320 -6.77 0.79 -12.54
C ALA A 320 -8.19 0.40 -12.12
N CYS A 321 -8.87 -0.46 -12.89
CA CYS A 321 -10.18 -0.97 -12.51
C CYS A 321 -10.12 -1.85 -11.24
N PHE A 322 -9.09 -2.67 -11.07
CA PHE A 322 -8.91 -3.45 -9.84
C PHE A 322 -8.78 -2.58 -8.60
N ILE A 323 -8.02 -1.48 -8.67
CA ILE A 323 -7.89 -0.50 -7.59
C ILE A 323 -9.27 0.08 -7.22
N ILE A 324 -10.04 0.51 -8.22
CA ILE A 324 -11.40 1.03 -8.01
C ILE A 324 -12.26 -0.01 -7.28
N LEU A 325 -12.26 -1.26 -7.75
CA LEU A 325 -13.06 -2.33 -7.16
C LEU A 325 -12.61 -2.69 -5.74
N GLU A 326 -11.31 -2.81 -5.50
CA GLU A 326 -10.73 -3.16 -4.19
C GLU A 326 -11.12 -2.13 -3.13
N ILE A 327 -10.91 -0.84 -3.40
CA ILE A 327 -11.21 0.23 -2.46
C ILE A 327 -12.73 0.36 -2.25
N SER A 328 -13.51 0.22 -3.32
CA SER A 328 -14.97 0.28 -3.23
C SER A 328 -15.55 -0.87 -2.40
N ILE A 329 -15.06 -2.09 -2.57
CA ILE A 329 -15.48 -3.26 -1.78
C ILE A 329 -15.12 -3.06 -0.30
N GLY A 330 -13.90 -2.59 -0.02
CA GLY A 330 -13.47 -2.27 1.34
C GLY A 330 -14.39 -1.25 2.01
N TYR A 331 -14.80 -0.21 1.26
CA TYR A 331 -15.68 0.83 1.78
C TYR A 331 -17.12 0.37 2.03
N ILE A 332 -17.72 -0.37 1.09
CA ILE A 332 -19.13 -0.84 1.20
C ILE A 332 -19.39 -1.62 2.48
N VAL A 333 -18.37 -2.33 3.00
CA VAL A 333 -18.50 -3.20 4.18
C VAL A 333 -18.41 -2.44 5.50
N THR A 334 -18.00 -1.16 5.49
CA THR A 334 -17.95 -0.34 6.71
C THR A 334 -19.34 0.02 7.27
N ASP A 335 -20.42 -0.38 6.60
CA ASP A 335 -21.83 -0.06 6.91
C ASP A 335 -22.12 1.46 7.00
N GLN A 336 -21.21 2.28 6.45
CA GLN A 336 -21.39 3.74 6.34
C GLN A 336 -22.21 4.15 5.13
N LEU A 337 -22.45 3.22 4.19
CA LEU A 337 -23.16 3.47 2.94
C LEU A 337 -24.55 2.83 2.95
N ASP A 338 -25.57 3.67 3.14
CA ASP A 338 -26.96 3.21 2.98
C ASP A 338 -27.25 2.96 1.50
N LEU A 339 -27.72 1.77 1.13
CA LEU A 339 -28.02 1.40 -0.26
C LEU A 339 -29.42 0.83 -0.37
N GLU A 340 -30.17 1.29 -1.36
CA GLU A 340 -31.48 0.72 -1.70
C GLU A 340 -31.32 -0.72 -2.21
N GLN A 341 -32.37 -1.52 -2.06
CA GLN A 341 -32.33 -2.93 -2.48
C GLN A 341 -31.99 -3.11 -3.97
N LYS A 342 -32.42 -2.18 -4.83
CA LYS A 342 -32.10 -2.20 -6.26
C LYS A 342 -30.63 -1.89 -6.51
N GLU A 343 -30.05 -0.95 -5.77
CA GLU A 343 -28.63 -0.58 -5.86
C GLU A 343 -27.75 -1.76 -5.40
N LYS A 344 -28.10 -2.38 -4.26
CA LYS A 344 -27.45 -3.61 -3.76
C LYS A 344 -27.45 -4.72 -4.81
N GLN A 345 -28.60 -4.99 -5.42
CA GLN A 345 -28.73 -6.03 -6.45
C GLN A 345 -27.92 -5.72 -7.72
N SER A 346 -27.90 -4.45 -8.13
CA SER A 346 -27.15 -3.99 -9.30
C SER A 346 -25.64 -4.14 -9.09
N LEU A 347 -25.14 -3.63 -7.96
CA LEU A 347 -23.74 -3.74 -7.55
C LEU A 347 -23.31 -5.21 -7.46
N TYR A 348 -24.09 -6.03 -6.76
CA TYR A 348 -23.80 -7.44 -6.61
C TYR A 348 -23.69 -8.17 -7.95
N THR A 349 -24.62 -7.90 -8.87
CA THR A 349 -24.60 -8.48 -10.22
C THR A 349 -23.35 -8.07 -11.01
N ALA A 350 -22.99 -6.78 -10.96
CA ALA A 350 -21.82 -6.25 -11.67
C ALA A 350 -20.51 -6.87 -11.13
N LEU A 351 -20.32 -6.82 -9.81
CA LEU A 351 -19.15 -7.37 -9.14
C LEU A 351 -19.01 -8.88 -9.38
N LYS A 352 -20.11 -9.64 -9.20
CA LYS A 352 -20.10 -11.08 -9.46
C LYS A 352 -19.66 -11.42 -10.88
N GLY A 353 -20.09 -10.64 -11.87
CA GLY A 353 -19.64 -10.80 -13.26
C GLY A 353 -18.15 -10.51 -13.44
N ALA A 354 -17.64 -9.43 -12.85
CA ALA A 354 -16.21 -9.07 -12.89
C ALA A 354 -15.33 -10.15 -12.25
N PHE A 355 -15.70 -10.62 -11.05
CA PHE A 355 -14.94 -11.65 -10.34
C PHE A 355 -15.06 -13.04 -10.99
N ALA A 356 -16.15 -13.34 -11.69
CA ALA A 356 -16.22 -14.54 -12.53
C ALA A 356 -15.16 -14.51 -13.64
N ALA A 357 -14.94 -13.36 -14.28
CA ALA A 357 -13.90 -13.20 -15.29
C ALA A 357 -12.47 -13.27 -14.70
N VAL A 358 -12.26 -12.68 -13.51
CA VAL A 358 -11.00 -12.80 -12.75
C VAL A 358 -10.67 -14.27 -12.43
N ILE A 359 -11.65 -15.02 -11.91
CA ILE A 359 -11.48 -16.46 -11.63
C ILE A 359 -11.25 -17.25 -12.92
N GLY A 360 -11.94 -16.90 -14.01
CA GLY A 360 -11.74 -17.50 -15.34
C GLY A 360 -10.31 -17.34 -15.87
N LEU A 361 -9.73 -16.14 -15.73
CA LEU A 361 -8.33 -15.90 -16.05
C LEU A 361 -7.41 -16.75 -15.17
N LEU A 362 -7.58 -16.73 -13.84
CA LEU A 362 -6.74 -17.51 -12.92
C LEU A 362 -6.82 -19.02 -13.18
N SER A 363 -8.00 -19.54 -13.53
CA SER A 363 -8.19 -20.94 -13.92
C SER A 363 -7.46 -21.31 -15.21
N SER A 364 -7.27 -20.34 -16.12
CA SER A 364 -6.50 -20.52 -17.34
C SER A 364 -5.00 -20.46 -17.05
N VAL A 365 -4.57 -19.47 -16.25
CA VAL A 365 -3.17 -19.26 -15.87
C VAL A 365 -2.65 -20.41 -15.00
N SER A 366 -3.46 -20.99 -14.10
CA SER A 366 -3.06 -22.11 -13.25
C SER A 366 -2.70 -23.39 -14.02
N LYS A 367 -3.13 -23.50 -15.28
CA LYS A 367 -2.81 -24.61 -16.18
C LYS A 367 -1.58 -24.34 -17.04
N MET A 368 -1.05 -23.13 -17.03
CA MET A 368 0.15 -22.77 -17.76
C MET A 368 1.40 -23.32 -17.05
N LYS A 369 2.51 -23.42 -17.78
CA LYS A 369 3.82 -23.64 -17.16
C LYS A 369 4.16 -22.43 -16.26
N THR A 370 5.01 -22.66 -15.27
CA THR A 370 5.50 -21.62 -14.37
C THR A 370 5.92 -20.38 -15.15
N LEU A 371 5.31 -19.24 -14.81
CA LEU A 371 5.58 -17.97 -15.46
C LEU A 371 7.03 -17.55 -15.16
N THR A 372 7.76 -17.11 -16.18
CA THR A 372 9.15 -16.63 -16.03
C THR A 372 9.26 -15.12 -16.23
N ASN A 373 8.30 -14.51 -16.92
CA ASN A 373 8.29 -13.08 -17.17
C ASN A 373 7.82 -12.31 -15.93
N VAL A 374 8.61 -11.32 -15.50
CA VAL A 374 8.31 -10.50 -14.31
C VAL A 374 7.02 -9.70 -14.48
N LYS A 375 6.75 -9.14 -15.67
CA LYS A 375 5.50 -8.38 -15.93
C LYS A 375 4.27 -9.29 -15.82
N GLU A 376 4.36 -10.52 -16.33
CA GLU A 376 3.29 -11.51 -16.20
C GLU A 376 3.03 -11.84 -14.72
N LYS A 377 4.10 -12.07 -13.94
CA LYS A 377 3.99 -12.35 -12.50
C LYS A 377 3.37 -11.20 -11.72
N LEU A 378 3.82 -9.96 -11.95
CA LEU A 378 3.27 -8.78 -11.29
C LEU A 378 1.79 -8.57 -11.63
N PHE A 379 1.40 -8.80 -12.88
CA PHE A 379 0.00 -8.72 -13.26
C PHE A 379 -0.84 -9.81 -12.58
N VAL A 380 -0.37 -11.06 -12.54
CA VAL A 380 -1.05 -12.14 -11.80
C VAL A 380 -1.15 -11.81 -10.30
N CYS A 381 -0.14 -11.17 -9.71
CA CYS A 381 -0.21 -10.67 -8.34
C CYS A 381 -1.38 -9.69 -8.16
N ALA A 382 -1.58 -8.75 -9.08
CA ALA A 382 -2.72 -7.82 -9.05
C ALA A 382 -4.08 -8.55 -9.21
N VAL A 383 -4.14 -9.57 -10.07
CA VAL A 383 -5.35 -10.40 -10.26
C VAL A 383 -5.70 -11.19 -8.99
N VAL A 384 -4.70 -11.77 -8.31
CA VAL A 384 -4.92 -12.49 -7.05
C VAL A 384 -5.29 -11.52 -5.92
N ARG A 385 -4.67 -10.34 -5.87
CA ARG A 385 -4.96 -9.30 -4.88
C ARG A 385 -6.41 -8.83 -4.96
N VAL A 386 -6.92 -8.49 -6.14
CA VAL A 386 -8.33 -8.04 -6.27
C VAL A 386 -9.30 -9.17 -5.92
N LEU A 387 -9.02 -10.42 -6.32
CA LEU A 387 -9.84 -11.57 -5.94
C LEU A 387 -9.86 -11.78 -4.42
N THR A 388 -8.72 -11.55 -3.77
CA THR A 388 -8.59 -11.63 -2.32
C THR A 388 -9.50 -10.64 -1.61
N ALA A 389 -9.56 -9.38 -2.09
CA ALA A 389 -10.47 -8.37 -1.55
C ALA A 389 -11.94 -8.79 -1.65
N TRP A 390 -12.33 -9.45 -2.75
CA TRP A 390 -13.67 -10.02 -2.90
C TRP A 390 -13.93 -11.18 -1.95
N MET A 391 -13.02 -12.15 -1.86
CA MET A 391 -13.16 -13.34 -1.02
C MET A 391 -13.18 -13.03 0.48
N ALA A 392 -12.59 -11.90 0.88
CA ALA A 392 -12.66 -11.40 2.25
C ALA A 392 -14.07 -10.96 2.65
N GLN A 393 -14.96 -10.68 1.70
CA GLN A 393 -16.28 -10.09 1.96
C GLN A 393 -17.44 -10.94 1.44
N GLU A 394 -17.27 -11.60 0.30
CA GLU A 394 -18.29 -12.47 -0.30
C GLU A 394 -17.82 -13.93 -0.27
N THR A 395 -18.38 -14.68 0.67
CA THR A 395 -18.00 -16.08 0.97
C THR A 395 -18.94 -17.11 0.34
N SER A 396 -20.06 -16.70 -0.24
CA SER A 396 -21.11 -17.59 -0.75
C SER A 396 -21.13 -17.71 -2.26
N ALA A 397 -20.77 -16.65 -2.98
CA ALA A 397 -20.74 -16.66 -4.44
C ALA A 397 -19.59 -17.52 -4.99
N MET A 398 -19.88 -18.28 -6.06
CA MET A 398 -18.87 -18.96 -6.88
C MET A 398 -17.92 -19.90 -6.11
N ARG A 399 -18.34 -20.44 -4.95
CA ARG A 399 -17.51 -21.33 -4.12
C ARG A 399 -16.81 -22.44 -4.91
N PRO A 400 -17.48 -23.23 -5.78
CA PRO A 400 -16.80 -24.28 -6.54
C PRO A 400 -15.68 -23.75 -7.44
N GLN A 401 -15.89 -22.59 -8.08
CA GLN A 401 -14.90 -21.96 -8.94
C GLN A 401 -13.73 -21.39 -8.13
N VAL A 402 -14.01 -20.78 -6.97
CA VAL A 402 -12.99 -20.30 -6.02
C VAL A 402 -12.13 -21.46 -5.55
N TYR A 403 -12.72 -22.57 -5.12
CA TYR A 403 -11.98 -23.75 -4.68
C TYR A 403 -11.10 -24.34 -5.78
N ALA A 404 -11.55 -24.30 -7.03
CA ALA A 404 -10.77 -24.79 -8.17
C ALA A 404 -9.49 -23.97 -8.42
N VAL A 405 -9.50 -22.66 -8.14
CA VAL A 405 -8.32 -21.79 -8.31
C VAL A 405 -7.52 -21.59 -7.02
N LEU A 406 -8.10 -21.92 -5.86
CA LEU A 406 -7.48 -21.72 -4.54
C LEU A 406 -6.06 -22.28 -4.40
N PRO A 407 -5.72 -23.50 -4.88
CA PRO A 407 -4.34 -23.99 -4.81
C PRO A 407 -3.33 -23.07 -5.50
N TYR A 408 -3.70 -22.51 -6.65
CA TYR A 408 -2.84 -21.58 -7.39
C TYR A 408 -2.75 -20.22 -6.69
N VAL A 409 -3.86 -19.72 -6.14
CA VAL A 409 -3.89 -18.51 -5.31
C VAL A 409 -2.94 -18.65 -4.11
N LEU A 410 -2.98 -19.77 -3.40
CA LEU A 410 -2.06 -20.05 -2.29
C LEU A 410 -0.61 -20.09 -2.74
N THR A 411 -0.32 -20.72 -3.88
CA THR A 411 1.04 -20.75 -4.45
C THR A 411 1.58 -19.33 -4.65
N VAL A 412 0.81 -18.46 -5.33
CA VAL A 412 1.21 -17.07 -5.57
C VAL A 412 1.35 -16.28 -4.26
N ALA A 413 0.41 -16.46 -3.33
CA ALA A 413 0.46 -15.82 -2.02
C ALA A 413 1.70 -16.22 -1.21
N ASN A 414 2.03 -17.51 -1.19
CA ASN A 414 3.17 -18.03 -0.45
C ASN A 414 4.50 -17.62 -1.10
N ASP A 415 4.60 -17.66 -2.43
CA ASP A 415 5.80 -17.23 -3.16
C ASP A 415 6.12 -15.74 -2.90
N THR A 416 5.10 -14.88 -2.92
CA THR A 416 5.26 -13.44 -2.65
C THR A 416 5.64 -13.19 -1.18
N PHE A 417 5.03 -13.90 -0.23
CA PHE A 417 5.44 -13.85 1.18
C PHE A 417 6.91 -14.21 1.37
N TYR A 418 7.39 -15.31 0.77
CA TYR A 418 8.79 -15.71 0.90
C TYR A 418 9.74 -14.69 0.24
N ALA A 419 9.38 -14.16 -0.94
CA ALA A 419 10.17 -13.11 -1.59
C ALA A 419 10.29 -11.87 -0.70
N HIS A 420 9.16 -11.38 -0.17
CA HIS A 420 9.09 -10.22 0.72
C HIS A 420 9.88 -10.43 2.02
N ARG A 421 9.63 -11.55 2.73
CA ARG A 421 10.34 -11.91 3.97
C ARG A 421 11.86 -12.01 3.75
N ASN A 422 12.30 -12.68 2.70
CA ASN A 422 13.72 -12.89 2.43
C ASN A 422 14.44 -11.57 2.14
N ARG A 423 13.80 -10.66 1.39
CA ARG A 423 14.33 -9.31 1.17
C ARG A 423 14.46 -8.55 2.49
N LYS A 424 13.39 -8.43 3.26
CA LYS A 424 13.39 -7.69 4.55
C LYS A 424 14.42 -8.27 5.54
N LEU A 425 14.62 -9.59 5.55
CA LEU A 425 15.66 -10.24 6.35
C LEU A 425 17.07 -9.87 5.86
N ALA A 426 17.31 -9.90 4.55
CA ALA A 426 18.59 -9.51 3.97
C ALA A 426 18.93 -8.04 4.22
N GLU A 427 17.94 -7.15 4.15
CA GLU A 427 18.08 -5.72 4.49
C GLU A 427 18.44 -5.54 5.98
N LYS A 428 17.73 -6.23 6.89
CA LYS A 428 18.05 -6.21 8.33
C LYS A 428 19.48 -6.68 8.63
N VAL A 429 19.95 -7.72 7.94
CA VAL A 429 21.34 -8.23 8.09
C VAL A 429 22.35 -7.18 7.57
N LYS A 430 22.09 -6.55 6.42
CA LYS A 430 22.95 -5.50 5.87
C LYS A 430 23.00 -4.25 6.74
N CYS A 431 21.88 -3.82 7.31
CA CYS A 431 21.84 -2.68 8.24
C CYS A 431 22.65 -2.98 9.51
N LYS A 432 22.61 -4.21 10.02
CA LYS A 432 23.46 -4.63 11.15
C LYS A 432 24.94 -4.66 10.78
N ALA A 433 25.30 -5.15 9.59
CA ALA A 433 26.69 -5.18 9.13
C ALA A 433 27.28 -3.77 8.90
N LYS A 434 26.50 -2.84 8.35
CA LYS A 434 26.90 -1.43 8.17
C LYS A 434 27.06 -0.65 9.48
N ALA A 435 26.48 -1.14 10.58
CA ALA A 435 26.71 -0.55 11.91
C ALA A 435 28.08 -0.94 12.49
N ASP A 436 28.65 -2.07 12.05
CA ASP A 436 29.94 -2.60 12.54
C ASP A 436 31.12 -2.26 11.61
N GLU A 437 30.89 -2.02 10.31
CA GLU A 437 31.92 -1.62 9.35
C GLU A 437 31.62 -0.22 8.77
N GLY A 438 32.62 0.67 8.81
CA GLY A 438 32.54 2.03 8.25
C GLY A 438 32.13 2.07 6.77
N PRO A 439 31.90 3.26 6.21
CA PRO A 439 31.10 3.45 4.99
C PRO A 439 31.77 2.79 3.77
N SER A 440 31.40 1.55 3.48
CA SER A 440 31.79 0.88 2.25
C SER A 440 30.70 1.06 1.19
N SER A 441 31.16 1.35 -0.03
CA SER A 441 30.36 1.55 -1.23
C SER A 441 29.52 0.30 -1.52
N GLY A 442 28.23 0.35 -1.18
CA GLY A 442 27.32 -0.77 -1.38
C GLY A 442 27.03 -0.98 -2.86
N GLU A 443 27.34 -2.17 -3.37
CA GLU A 443 26.77 -2.64 -4.64
C GLU A 443 25.23 -2.56 -4.57
N PRO A 444 24.56 -2.07 -5.62
CA PRO A 444 23.11 -1.96 -5.64
C PRO A 444 22.49 -3.35 -5.50
N THR A 445 21.63 -3.53 -4.50
CA THR A 445 20.78 -4.71 -4.37
C THR A 445 19.95 -4.86 -5.64
N VAL A 446 20.05 -6.01 -6.30
CA VAL A 446 19.13 -6.37 -7.39
C VAL A 446 17.73 -6.42 -6.78
N HIS A 447 16.94 -5.40 -7.08
CA HIS A 447 15.59 -5.21 -6.55
C HIS A 447 14.61 -6.04 -7.37
N ASP A 448 14.23 -7.22 -6.87
CA ASP A 448 13.13 -8.00 -7.47
C ASP A 448 11.79 -7.33 -7.14
N PRO A 449 11.05 -6.77 -8.12
CA PRO A 449 9.80 -6.07 -7.85
C PRO A 449 8.74 -6.93 -7.15
N ILE A 450 8.81 -8.27 -7.28
CA ILE A 450 7.87 -9.19 -6.62
C ILE A 450 8.05 -9.16 -5.11
N SER A 451 9.26 -8.92 -4.62
CA SER A 451 9.58 -8.88 -3.18
C SER A 451 9.08 -7.62 -2.45
N GLU A 452 8.43 -6.70 -3.17
CA GLU A 452 7.68 -5.57 -2.59
C GLU A 452 6.22 -5.92 -2.26
N ILE A 453 5.75 -7.10 -2.67
CA ILE A 453 4.36 -7.50 -2.55
C ILE A 453 4.26 -8.67 -1.57
N ASP A 454 3.34 -8.59 -0.61
CA ASP A 454 2.98 -9.70 0.29
C ASP A 454 1.49 -10.00 0.14
N ILE A 455 1.15 -10.89 -0.79
CA ILE A 455 -0.24 -11.26 -1.05
C ILE A 455 -0.79 -12.14 0.08
N LEU A 456 0.06 -12.97 0.71
CA LEU A 456 -0.41 -13.79 1.83
C LEU A 456 -0.98 -12.93 2.94
N ARG A 457 -0.32 -11.82 3.27
CA ARG A 457 -0.82 -10.84 4.24
C ARG A 457 -2.21 -10.30 3.87
N LEU A 458 -2.42 -9.96 2.60
CA LEU A 458 -3.71 -9.50 2.09
C LEU A 458 -4.78 -10.61 2.09
N LEU A 459 -4.37 -11.87 1.96
CA LEU A 459 -5.23 -13.05 1.90
C LEU A 459 -5.77 -13.50 3.26
N LEU A 460 -5.16 -13.07 4.37
CA LEU A 460 -5.52 -13.50 5.73
C LEU A 460 -7.00 -13.33 6.08
N PRO A 461 -7.68 -12.21 5.76
CA PRO A 461 -9.12 -12.07 6.04
C PRO A 461 -9.97 -13.11 5.31
N ALA A 462 -9.66 -13.40 4.04
CA ALA A 462 -10.34 -14.44 3.28
C ALA A 462 -10.07 -15.84 3.85
N LEU A 463 -8.85 -16.11 4.30
CA LEU A 463 -8.50 -17.39 4.93
C LEU A 463 -9.29 -17.65 6.21
N CYS A 464 -9.69 -16.60 6.95
CA CYS A 464 -10.49 -16.75 8.16
C CYS A 464 -11.81 -17.47 7.85
N TYR A 465 -12.47 -17.09 6.76
CA TYR A 465 -13.71 -17.74 6.30
C TYR A 465 -13.46 -19.09 5.63
N LEU A 466 -12.45 -19.18 4.75
CA LEU A 466 -12.13 -20.43 4.06
C LEU A 466 -11.72 -21.55 5.01
N ALA A 467 -11.08 -21.23 6.14
CA ALA A 467 -10.75 -22.22 7.16
C ALA A 467 -12.00 -22.84 7.81
N VAL A 468 -13.12 -22.13 7.85
CA VAL A 468 -14.38 -22.67 8.40
C VAL A 468 -15.03 -23.67 7.43
N GLU A 469 -14.93 -23.42 6.13
CA GLU A 469 -15.52 -24.25 5.09
C GLU A 469 -14.75 -25.56 4.88
N GLU A 470 -15.42 -26.71 5.00
CA GLU A 470 -14.75 -28.02 4.96
C GLU A 470 -13.95 -28.29 3.68
N ALA A 471 -14.51 -27.96 2.51
CA ALA A 471 -13.85 -28.17 1.23
C ALA A 471 -12.61 -27.28 1.05
N ALA A 472 -12.71 -25.99 1.40
CA ALA A 472 -11.60 -25.07 1.34
C ALA A 472 -10.52 -25.42 2.36
N ARG A 473 -10.89 -25.72 3.61
CA ARG A 473 -9.94 -26.14 4.65
C ARG A 473 -9.13 -27.38 4.25
N LYS A 474 -9.76 -28.37 3.60
CA LYS A 474 -9.03 -29.52 3.04
C LYS A 474 -7.97 -29.09 2.02
N ILE A 475 -8.29 -28.13 1.15
CA ILE A 475 -7.31 -27.57 0.20
C ILE A 475 -6.17 -26.85 0.94
N LEU A 476 -6.47 -26.04 1.96
CA LEU A 476 -5.46 -25.36 2.78
C LEU A 476 -4.47 -26.38 3.37
N LEU A 477 -4.97 -27.44 4.00
CA LEU A 477 -4.14 -28.47 4.62
C LEU A 477 -3.36 -29.31 3.59
N GLN A 478 -3.96 -29.64 2.44
CA GLN A 478 -3.24 -30.32 1.34
C GLN A 478 -2.09 -29.48 0.81
N HIS A 479 -2.22 -28.15 0.87
CA HIS A 479 -1.19 -27.21 0.46
C HIS A 479 -0.24 -26.80 1.61
N LYS A 480 -0.32 -27.47 2.77
CA LYS A 480 0.48 -27.20 3.97
C LYS A 480 0.39 -25.75 4.44
N GLN A 481 -0.78 -25.14 4.26
CA GLN A 481 -0.95 -23.73 4.58
C GLN A 481 -0.79 -23.47 6.09
N ASP A 482 -1.07 -24.44 6.96
CA ASP A 482 -0.82 -24.36 8.40
C ASP A 482 0.66 -24.17 8.74
N GLU A 483 1.58 -24.85 8.04
CA GLU A 483 3.03 -24.67 8.17
C GLU A 483 3.43 -23.22 7.82
N ILE A 484 2.93 -22.74 6.67
CA ILE A 484 3.28 -21.41 6.14
C ILE A 484 2.68 -20.28 6.98
N LEU A 485 1.45 -20.45 7.49
CA LEU A 485 0.81 -19.49 8.40
C LEU A 485 1.60 -19.38 9.71
N PHE A 486 2.15 -20.49 10.22
CA PHE A 486 3.01 -20.43 11.40
C PHE A 486 4.35 -19.74 11.12
N GLU A 487 4.95 -19.94 9.94
CA GLU A 487 6.12 -19.17 9.52
C GLU A 487 5.84 -17.67 9.39
N CYS A 488 4.67 -17.32 8.83
CA CYS A 488 4.20 -15.94 8.70
C CYS A 488 3.96 -15.30 10.08
N LEU A 489 3.33 -16.02 11.01
CA LEU A 489 3.14 -15.59 12.40
C LEU A 489 4.49 -15.32 13.08
N SER A 490 5.45 -16.24 12.88
CA SER A 490 6.80 -16.11 13.43
C SER A 490 7.56 -14.93 12.83
N TYR A 491 7.38 -14.65 11.53
CA TYR A 491 7.97 -13.49 10.86
C TYR A 491 7.43 -12.17 11.42
N HIS A 492 6.11 -12.00 11.47
CA HIS A 492 5.50 -10.77 12.00
C HIS A 492 5.80 -10.56 13.48
N TRP A 493 5.95 -11.64 14.26
CA TRP A 493 6.42 -11.53 15.64
C TRP A 493 7.79 -10.83 15.73
N THR A 494 8.71 -11.06 14.79
CA THR A 494 10.02 -10.36 14.78
C THR A 494 9.92 -8.85 14.52
N ILE A 495 8.76 -8.38 14.05
CA ILE A 495 8.47 -6.96 13.80
C ILE A 495 7.76 -6.37 15.03
N VAL A 496 6.70 -7.03 15.52
CA VAL A 496 5.95 -6.61 16.71
C VAL A 496 6.81 -6.62 17.97
N HIS A 497 7.69 -7.61 18.11
CA HIS A 497 8.60 -7.76 19.23
C HIS A 497 9.94 -7.05 18.98
N TYR A 498 9.88 -5.76 18.65
CA TYR A 498 11.08 -4.96 18.46
C TYR A 498 11.83 -4.77 19.79
N LYS A 499 13.01 -5.39 19.92
CA LYS A 499 13.95 -5.10 21.02
C LYS A 499 14.91 -3.99 20.58
N LYS A 500 14.91 -2.86 21.29
CA LYS A 500 15.87 -1.76 21.05
C LYS A 500 17.31 -2.32 21.05
N PRO A 501 18.15 -1.94 20.06
CA PRO A 501 19.56 -2.29 20.07
C PRO A 501 20.23 -1.81 21.37
N PRO A 502 21.17 -2.58 21.94
CA PRO A 502 21.89 -2.13 23.12
C PRO A 502 22.70 -0.87 22.81
N VAL A 503 22.51 0.18 23.61
CA VAL A 503 23.21 1.47 23.45
C VAL A 503 24.74 1.25 23.48
N PRO A 504 25.48 1.72 22.45
CA PRO A 504 26.94 1.69 22.41
C PRO A 504 27.55 2.33 23.66
N ARG A 505 28.64 1.76 24.19
CA ARG A 505 29.25 2.24 25.45
C ARG A 505 29.61 3.74 25.43
N SER A 506 29.98 4.28 24.27
CA SER A 506 30.30 5.69 24.03
C SER A 506 29.12 6.64 24.22
N GLU A 507 27.89 6.19 24.01
CA GLU A 507 26.67 7.02 24.01
C GLU A 507 25.87 6.90 25.31
N ARG A 508 26.19 5.89 26.14
CA ARG A 508 25.53 5.69 27.45
C ARG A 508 25.65 6.90 28.38
N LEU A 509 26.78 7.60 28.35
CA LEU A 509 26.98 8.79 29.18
C LEU A 509 26.16 10.00 28.71
N LYS A 510 25.87 10.11 27.40
CA LYS A 510 25.04 11.16 26.83
C LYS A 510 23.56 10.95 27.14
N LEU A 511 23.07 9.71 27.02
CA LEU A 511 21.71 9.32 27.40
C LEU A 511 21.40 9.55 28.90
N LEU A 512 22.40 9.40 29.76
CA LEU A 512 22.30 9.75 31.18
C LEU A 512 22.18 11.26 31.42
N GLN A 513 22.76 12.10 30.55
CA GLN A 513 22.70 13.56 30.65
C GLN A 513 21.42 14.16 30.04
N ASP A 514 20.88 13.56 28.98
CA ASP A 514 19.66 14.02 28.29
C ASP A 514 18.34 13.55 28.94
N GLY A 515 18.40 13.08 30.19
CA GLY A 515 17.21 12.87 31.01
C GLY A 515 16.29 11.74 30.55
N ASN A 516 16.84 10.68 29.95
CA ASN A 516 16.06 9.49 29.59
C ASN A 516 14.87 9.81 28.66
N ARG A 517 15.01 10.83 27.79
CA ARG A 517 14.05 11.03 26.70
C ARG A 517 14.08 9.78 25.82
N THR A 518 13.04 8.96 25.94
CA THR A 518 12.81 7.83 25.05
C THR A 518 12.73 8.41 23.66
N GLU A 519 13.76 8.24 22.82
CA GLU A 519 13.66 8.56 21.40
C GLU A 519 12.42 7.83 20.87
N GLU A 520 11.45 8.61 20.40
CA GLU A 520 10.26 8.12 19.74
C GLU A 520 10.71 7.31 18.53
N LEU A 521 10.12 6.12 18.36
CA LEU A 521 10.41 5.28 17.21
C LEU A 521 9.97 6.02 15.94
N ASP A 522 10.71 5.84 14.86
CA ASP A 522 10.32 6.35 13.54
C ASP A 522 8.87 5.94 13.21
N LEU A 523 8.09 6.89 12.68
CA LEU A 523 6.69 6.70 12.29
C LEU A 523 6.53 5.49 11.36
N HIS A 524 7.49 5.26 10.45
CA HIS A 524 7.45 4.11 9.56
C HIS A 524 7.53 2.77 10.31
N ILE A 525 8.36 2.70 11.36
CA ILE A 525 8.49 1.50 12.19
C ILE A 525 7.20 1.27 12.98
N LEU A 526 6.60 2.33 13.51
CA LEU A 526 5.33 2.24 14.25
C LEU A 526 4.19 1.73 13.36
N GLU A 527 4.15 2.17 12.09
CA GLU A 527 3.18 1.70 11.11
C GLU A 527 3.42 0.22 10.72
N GLU A 528 4.66 -0.18 10.46
CA GLU A 528 5.01 -1.60 10.20
C GLU A 528 4.63 -2.50 11.40
N MET A 529 4.82 -2.02 12.64
CA MET A 529 4.42 -2.74 13.84
C MET A 529 2.90 -2.86 13.95
N LYS A 530 2.16 -1.80 13.64
CA LYS A 530 0.68 -1.80 13.63
C LYS A 530 0.16 -2.81 12.60
N ASP A 531 0.66 -2.75 11.36
CA ASP A 531 0.27 -3.66 10.29
C ASP A 531 0.60 -5.12 10.64
N SER A 532 1.77 -5.37 11.24
CA SER A 532 2.17 -6.70 11.68
C SER A 532 1.31 -7.23 12.83
N ARG A 533 0.85 -6.38 13.77
CA ARG A 533 -0.11 -6.79 14.80
C ARG A 533 -1.44 -7.25 14.18
N THR A 534 -1.98 -6.48 13.24
CA THR A 534 -3.21 -6.83 12.51
C THR A 534 -3.05 -8.16 11.77
N ALA A 535 -1.93 -8.36 11.07
CA ALA A 535 -1.64 -9.63 10.39
C ALA A 535 -1.59 -10.81 11.38
N MET A 536 -0.92 -10.66 12.53
CA MET A 536 -0.85 -11.70 13.57
C MET A 536 -2.23 -12.03 14.16
N VAL A 537 -3.10 -11.04 14.35
CA VAL A 537 -4.49 -11.25 14.80
C VAL A 537 -5.26 -12.11 13.80
N SER A 538 -5.22 -11.76 12.51
CA SER A 538 -5.87 -12.57 11.47
C SER A 538 -5.29 -13.98 11.37
N LEU A 539 -3.96 -14.14 11.47
CA LEU A 539 -3.30 -15.45 11.52
C LEU A 539 -3.80 -16.30 12.68
N CYS A 540 -3.94 -15.72 13.87
CA CYS A 540 -4.49 -16.42 15.03
C CYS A 540 -5.92 -16.89 14.77
N ASN A 541 -6.78 -16.07 14.14
CA ASN A 541 -8.15 -16.45 13.80
C ASN A 541 -8.20 -17.65 12.84
N VAL A 542 -7.39 -17.64 11.78
CA VAL A 542 -7.28 -18.79 10.85
C VAL A 542 -6.83 -20.05 11.59
N LEU A 543 -5.79 -19.94 12.43
CA LEU A 543 -5.24 -21.06 13.18
C LEU A 543 -6.20 -21.58 14.27
N MET A 544 -7.00 -20.71 14.90
CA MET A 544 -8.06 -21.11 15.84
C MET A 544 -9.12 -21.93 15.13
N ASN A 545 -9.58 -21.50 13.94
CA ASN A 545 -10.55 -22.26 13.14
C ASN A 545 -10.02 -23.65 12.78
N ILE A 546 -8.76 -23.76 12.34
CA ILE A 546 -8.15 -25.07 12.05
C ILE A 546 -8.03 -25.89 13.34
N THR A 547 -7.60 -25.29 14.46
CA THR A 547 -7.45 -25.96 15.76
C THR A 547 -8.76 -26.61 16.22
N VAL A 548 -9.88 -25.89 16.08
CA VAL A 548 -11.20 -26.37 16.50
C VAL A 548 -11.76 -27.41 15.52
N LEU A 549 -11.65 -27.16 14.22
CA LEU A 549 -12.32 -27.98 13.20
C LEU A 549 -11.54 -29.23 12.79
N GLU A 550 -10.22 -29.25 13.00
CA GLU A 550 -9.31 -30.36 12.63
C GLU A 550 -8.59 -30.93 13.86
N ALA A 551 -9.34 -31.03 14.96
CA ALA A 551 -8.91 -31.48 16.29
C ALA A 551 -7.95 -32.70 16.26
N LYS A 552 -8.28 -33.75 15.48
CA LYS A 552 -7.46 -34.97 15.38
C LYS A 552 -6.10 -34.71 14.73
N LEU A 553 -6.06 -33.91 13.67
CA LEU A 553 -4.81 -33.55 13.00
C LEU A 553 -3.93 -32.71 13.94
N VAL A 554 -4.55 -31.76 14.65
CA VAL A 554 -3.87 -30.82 15.54
C VAL A 554 -3.27 -31.51 16.77
N GLU A 555 -3.87 -32.60 17.25
CA GLU A 555 -3.36 -33.41 18.38
C GLU A 555 -1.97 -34.01 18.07
N GLU A 556 -1.68 -34.31 16.80
CA GLU A 556 -0.47 -35.01 16.37
C GLU A 556 0.50 -34.16 15.56
N SER A 557 0.05 -33.04 14.99
CA SER A 557 0.85 -32.21 14.08
C SER A 557 2.07 -31.56 14.76
N PRO A 558 3.29 -31.75 14.21
CA PRO A 558 4.50 -31.06 14.67
C PRO A 558 4.41 -29.53 14.59
N THR A 559 3.69 -29.01 13.60
CA THR A 559 3.47 -27.57 13.39
C THR A 559 2.71 -26.98 14.58
N PHE A 560 1.58 -27.59 14.95
CA PHE A 560 0.76 -27.11 16.06
C PHE A 560 1.44 -27.30 17.42
N ILE A 561 2.27 -28.34 17.59
CA ILE A 561 3.13 -28.47 18.77
C ILE A 561 4.14 -27.32 18.85
N SER A 562 4.74 -26.93 17.72
CA SER A 562 5.70 -25.83 17.65
C SER A 562 5.02 -24.47 17.87
N LEU A 563 3.81 -24.29 17.33
CA LEU A 563 2.97 -23.13 17.58
C LEU A 563 2.61 -22.98 19.06
N LEU A 564 2.21 -24.06 19.73
CA LEU A 564 1.90 -24.03 21.16
C LEU A 564 3.12 -23.62 21.99
N LYS A 565 4.30 -24.18 21.69
CA LYS A 565 5.57 -23.78 22.32
C LYS A 565 5.92 -22.32 22.03
N PHE A 566 5.71 -21.86 20.81
CA PHE A 566 5.89 -20.47 20.44
C PHE A 566 5.02 -19.56 21.31
N ILE A 567 3.73 -19.87 21.47
CA ILE A 567 2.80 -19.09 22.29
C ILE A 567 3.26 -19.08 23.76
N TYR A 568 3.66 -20.23 24.31
CA TYR A 568 4.13 -20.31 25.70
C TYR A 568 5.31 -19.39 25.99
N ASN A 569 6.25 -19.30 25.04
CA ASN A 569 7.45 -18.50 25.20
C ASN A 569 7.22 -17.01 24.97
N ASN A 570 6.27 -16.65 24.10
CA ASN A 570 6.15 -15.29 23.57
C ASN A 570 4.97 -14.48 24.13
N LEU A 571 3.83 -15.11 24.43
CA LEU A 571 2.67 -14.39 25.02
C LEU A 571 3.06 -13.58 26.28
N PRO A 572 3.88 -14.11 27.22
CA PRO A 572 4.23 -13.36 28.41
C PRO A 572 5.02 -12.07 28.17
N GLU A 573 5.59 -11.86 26.97
CA GLU A 573 6.32 -10.65 26.61
C GLU A 573 5.40 -9.52 26.11
N LEU A 574 4.09 -9.77 25.90
CA LEU A 574 3.11 -8.77 25.46
C LEU A 574 2.47 -7.95 26.58
N LYS A 575 2.77 -8.29 27.84
CA LYS A 575 2.11 -7.71 29.02
C LYS A 575 2.33 -6.20 29.10
N GLN A 576 1.34 -5.48 29.63
CA GLN A 576 1.43 -4.05 30.00
C GLN A 576 1.67 -3.08 28.83
N ILE A 577 1.42 -3.50 27.59
CA ILE A 577 1.46 -2.65 26.39
C ILE A 577 0.03 -2.57 25.82
N PRO A 578 -0.69 -1.44 25.97
CA PRO A 578 -2.10 -1.32 25.55
C PRO A 578 -2.34 -1.73 24.09
N GLU A 579 -1.43 -1.36 23.18
CA GLU A 579 -1.53 -1.64 21.75
C GLU A 579 -1.45 -3.15 21.42
N ASN A 580 -0.98 -3.97 22.36
CA ASN A 580 -0.87 -5.41 22.20
C ASN A 580 -2.09 -6.16 22.75
N LEU A 581 -3.08 -5.49 23.37
CA LEU A 581 -4.18 -6.16 24.07
C LEU A 581 -4.96 -7.13 23.18
N VAL A 582 -5.30 -6.70 21.95
CA VAL A 582 -6.02 -7.55 20.98
C VAL A 582 -5.19 -8.78 20.62
N LEU A 583 -3.92 -8.60 20.28
CA LEU A 583 -3.01 -9.70 19.96
C LEU A 583 -2.78 -10.64 21.16
N HIS A 584 -2.68 -10.09 22.37
CA HIS A 584 -2.56 -10.85 23.61
C HIS A 584 -3.76 -11.78 23.80
N GLY A 585 -4.98 -11.27 23.64
CA GLY A 585 -6.19 -12.07 23.69
C GLY A 585 -6.17 -13.22 22.67
N HIS A 586 -5.79 -12.94 21.43
CA HIS A 586 -5.79 -13.93 20.34
C HIS A 586 -4.78 -15.06 20.60
N LEU A 587 -3.56 -14.73 21.01
CA LEU A 587 -2.55 -15.72 21.37
C LEU A 587 -2.91 -16.48 22.65
N ALA A 588 -3.53 -15.82 23.63
CA ALA A 588 -4.00 -16.45 24.86
C ALA A 588 -5.04 -17.54 24.54
N VAL A 589 -6.08 -17.22 23.77
CA VAL A 589 -7.17 -18.15 23.46
C VAL A 589 -6.73 -19.26 22.49
N LEU A 590 -5.95 -18.93 21.45
CA LEU A 590 -5.37 -19.95 20.58
C LEU A 590 -4.50 -20.94 21.38
N GLY A 591 -3.70 -20.42 22.32
CA GLY A 591 -2.93 -21.24 23.24
C GLY A 591 -3.79 -22.18 24.09
N LEU A 592 -4.96 -21.72 24.58
CA LEU A 592 -5.86 -22.54 25.41
C LEU A 592 -6.50 -23.65 24.59
N LEU A 593 -6.91 -23.34 23.36
CA LEU A 593 -7.50 -24.31 22.44
C LEU A 593 -6.48 -25.41 22.09
N LEU A 594 -5.26 -25.02 21.75
CA LEU A 594 -4.17 -25.96 21.49
C LEU A 594 -3.78 -26.77 22.71
N MET A 595 -3.72 -26.12 23.88
CA MET A 595 -3.44 -26.78 25.16
C MET A 595 -4.46 -27.87 25.46
N LYS A 596 -5.75 -27.56 25.28
CA LYS A 596 -6.85 -28.51 25.43
C LYS A 596 -6.72 -29.68 24.45
N GLN A 597 -6.45 -29.39 23.18
CA GLN A 597 -6.36 -30.41 22.13
C GLN A 597 -5.14 -31.32 22.30
N GLN A 598 -4.03 -30.79 22.86
CA GLN A 598 -2.78 -31.51 23.08
C GLN A 598 -2.57 -31.90 24.55
N ALA A 599 -3.63 -31.98 25.35
CA ALA A 599 -3.57 -32.24 26.80
C ALA A 599 -2.67 -33.42 27.21
N LYS A 600 -2.70 -34.51 26.41
CA LYS A 600 -1.89 -35.72 26.66
C LYS A 600 -0.37 -35.48 26.61
N ARG A 601 0.07 -34.40 25.96
CA ARG A 601 1.50 -34.05 25.78
C ARG A 601 2.01 -33.09 26.86
N ILE A 602 1.11 -32.55 27.69
CA ILE A 602 1.43 -31.51 28.65
C ILE A 602 2.01 -32.09 29.93
N LYS A 603 3.14 -31.53 30.36
CA LYS A 603 3.90 -31.97 31.54
C LYS A 603 3.88 -30.89 32.61
N LYS A 604 3.62 -31.28 33.85
CA LYS A 604 3.57 -30.37 35.02
C LYS A 604 4.88 -29.59 35.26
N ASN A 605 6.02 -30.12 34.81
CA ASN A 605 7.34 -29.55 35.10
C ASN A 605 7.80 -28.49 34.08
N ASP A 606 6.96 -28.11 33.11
CA ASP A 606 7.31 -27.11 32.11
C ASP A 606 6.99 -25.69 32.60
N PHE A 607 8.03 -24.94 32.97
CA PHE A 607 7.88 -23.59 33.52
C PHE A 607 7.31 -22.57 32.51
N SER A 608 7.42 -22.85 31.20
CA SER A 608 6.83 -21.97 30.18
C SER A 608 5.30 -21.96 30.25
N ILE A 609 4.69 -23.09 30.62
CA ILE A 609 3.24 -23.23 30.83
C ILE A 609 2.76 -22.32 31.96
N CYS A 610 3.52 -22.24 33.05
CA CYS A 610 3.18 -21.39 34.20
C CYS A 610 3.08 -19.92 33.79
N ARG A 611 4.09 -19.40 33.07
CA ARG A 611 4.12 -18.01 32.62
C ARG A 611 3.00 -17.69 31.63
N TYR A 612 2.72 -18.65 30.73
CA TYR A 612 1.63 -18.55 29.77
C TYR A 612 0.27 -18.51 30.48
N ILE A 613 -0.03 -19.45 31.38
CA ILE A 613 -1.30 -19.49 32.11
C ILE A 613 -1.48 -18.22 32.94
N GLN A 614 -0.43 -17.71 33.59
CA GLN A 614 -0.50 -16.42 34.29
C GLN A 614 -0.86 -15.26 33.34
N ALA A 615 -0.27 -15.21 32.15
CA ALA A 615 -0.59 -14.18 31.15
C ALA A 615 -2.03 -14.30 30.64
N THR A 616 -2.52 -15.53 30.45
CA THR A 616 -3.91 -15.82 30.03
C THR A 616 -4.92 -15.49 31.13
N ILE A 617 -4.65 -15.88 32.38
CA ILE A 617 -5.48 -15.53 33.55
C ILE A 617 -5.59 -14.02 33.66
N ARG A 618 -4.48 -13.29 33.52
CA ARG A 618 -4.49 -11.83 33.62
C ARG A 618 -5.37 -11.18 32.53
N PHE A 619 -5.34 -11.70 31.31
CA PHE A 619 -6.23 -11.26 30.23
C PHE A 619 -7.72 -11.49 30.55
N LEU A 620 -8.07 -12.67 31.09
CA LEU A 620 -9.46 -12.98 31.44
C LEU A 620 -9.93 -12.21 32.68
N TRP A 621 -9.03 -11.97 33.64
CA TRP A 621 -9.29 -11.25 34.87
C TRP A 621 -9.55 -9.77 34.59
N ASP A 622 -8.65 -9.08 33.88
CA ASP A 622 -8.66 -7.60 33.79
C ASP A 622 -9.81 -7.03 32.95
N ALA A 623 -10.59 -7.88 32.28
CA ALA A 623 -11.69 -7.44 31.42
C ALA A 623 -12.84 -6.79 32.20
N TYR A 624 -13.14 -7.24 33.43
CA TYR A 624 -14.28 -6.74 34.22
C TYR A 624 -13.83 -6.16 35.56
N ILE A 625 -14.37 -5.01 35.92
CA ILE A 625 -14.06 -4.29 37.16
C ILE A 625 -15.30 -3.53 37.67
N ILE A 626 -15.33 -3.22 38.96
CA ILE A 626 -16.39 -2.40 39.58
C ILE A 626 -15.91 -0.98 39.85
N ASP A 627 -14.63 -0.82 40.19
CA ASP A 627 -14.06 0.45 40.67
C ASP A 627 -13.98 1.55 39.60
N GLU A 628 -14.18 1.20 38.31
CA GLU A 628 -14.24 2.15 37.19
C GLU A 628 -15.68 2.56 36.82
N SER A 629 -16.71 2.04 37.50
CA SER A 629 -18.09 2.51 37.36
C SER A 629 -18.36 3.69 38.32
N ASN A 630 -19.29 4.58 37.92
CA ASN A 630 -19.84 5.59 38.82
C ASN A 630 -20.72 4.97 39.91
N ASP A 631 -21.24 3.75 39.68
CA ASP A 631 -21.98 2.95 40.66
C ASP A 631 -21.05 1.83 41.19
N PRO A 632 -20.61 1.88 42.47
CA PRO A 632 -19.68 0.90 43.05
C PRO A 632 -20.32 -0.49 43.27
N THR A 633 -21.52 -0.72 42.73
CA THR A 633 -22.23 -2.00 42.70
C THR A 633 -22.52 -2.50 41.29
N GLU A 634 -21.99 -1.85 40.26
CA GLU A 634 -22.13 -2.22 38.86
C GLU A 634 -20.83 -2.84 38.32
N LEU A 635 -20.95 -3.99 37.65
CA LEU A 635 -19.83 -4.62 36.97
C LEU A 635 -19.73 -4.06 35.55
N VAL A 636 -18.59 -3.46 35.21
CA VAL A 636 -18.36 -2.86 33.90
C VAL A 636 -17.10 -3.44 33.25
N VAL A 637 -17.02 -3.31 31.93
CA VAL A 637 -15.78 -3.61 31.19
C VAL A 637 -14.75 -2.54 31.53
N SER A 638 -13.53 -2.94 31.87
CA SER A 638 -12.47 -1.99 32.22
C SER A 638 -12.11 -1.08 31.05
N MET A 639 -11.69 0.15 31.33
CA MET A 639 -11.43 1.18 30.31
C MET A 639 -10.37 0.74 29.31
N SER A 640 -9.35 0.00 29.77
CA SER A 640 -8.31 -0.56 28.90
C SER A 640 -8.86 -1.59 27.90
N TYR A 641 -9.95 -2.30 28.21
CA TYR A 641 -10.61 -3.23 27.30
C TYR A 641 -11.71 -2.55 26.50
N LYS A 642 -12.34 -1.51 27.05
CA LYS A 642 -13.51 -0.84 26.47
C LYS A 642 -13.26 -0.31 25.05
N GLU A 643 -12.06 0.21 24.79
CA GLU A 643 -11.65 0.68 23.45
C GLU A 643 -11.71 -0.44 22.39
N HIS A 644 -11.37 -1.67 22.77
CA HIS A 644 -11.28 -2.82 21.87
C HIS A 644 -12.34 -3.89 22.15
N TRP A 645 -13.36 -3.59 22.95
CA TRP A 645 -14.27 -4.61 23.49
C TRP A 645 -15.09 -5.30 22.40
N MET A 646 -15.46 -4.59 21.33
CA MET A 646 -16.17 -5.18 20.19
C MET A 646 -15.37 -6.29 19.51
N GLU A 647 -14.04 -6.21 19.50
CA GLU A 647 -13.15 -7.24 18.96
C GLU A 647 -12.82 -8.33 20.00
N LEU A 648 -12.81 -7.98 21.29
CA LEU A 648 -12.38 -8.86 22.37
C LEU A 648 -13.51 -9.67 23.02
N MET A 649 -14.76 -9.22 22.95
CA MET A 649 -15.87 -9.80 23.71
C MET A 649 -16.05 -11.30 23.44
N GLU A 650 -16.19 -11.69 22.18
CA GLU A 650 -16.34 -13.10 21.79
C GLU A 650 -15.12 -13.93 22.18
N LEU A 651 -13.93 -13.34 22.06
CA LEU A 651 -12.67 -13.95 22.41
C LEU A 651 -12.54 -14.18 23.93
N TRP A 652 -13.01 -13.24 24.75
CA TRP A 652 -13.04 -13.38 26.20
C TRP A 652 -13.97 -14.53 26.61
N PHE A 653 -15.17 -14.61 26.03
CA PHE A 653 -16.11 -15.70 26.32
C PHE A 653 -15.54 -17.06 25.89
N LEU A 654 -14.95 -17.14 24.70
CA LEU A 654 -14.28 -18.36 24.22
C LEU A 654 -13.10 -18.73 25.13
N GLY A 655 -12.35 -17.75 25.62
CA GLY A 655 -11.26 -17.93 26.58
C GLY A 655 -11.74 -18.50 27.91
N MET A 656 -12.78 -17.92 28.51
CA MET A 656 -13.40 -18.41 29.75
C MET A 656 -13.88 -19.87 29.59
N GLN A 657 -14.63 -20.15 28.53
CA GLN A 657 -15.15 -21.49 28.24
C GLN A 657 -14.01 -22.50 28.02
N THR A 658 -12.98 -22.11 27.27
CA THR A 658 -11.85 -22.99 26.97
C THR A 658 -11.00 -23.23 28.21
N MET A 659 -10.81 -22.23 29.07
CA MET A 659 -10.13 -22.38 30.36
C MET A 659 -10.85 -23.41 31.26
N SER A 660 -12.17 -23.32 31.40
CA SER A 660 -12.98 -24.35 32.09
C SER A 660 -12.74 -25.74 31.50
N GLY A 661 -12.72 -25.85 30.16
CA GLY A 661 -12.45 -27.10 29.46
C GLY A 661 -11.04 -27.64 29.67
N VAL A 662 -10.03 -26.76 29.75
CA VAL A 662 -8.63 -27.12 30.05
C VAL A 662 -8.52 -27.68 31.47
N LEU A 663 -9.17 -27.07 32.47
CA LEU A 663 -9.16 -27.55 33.85
C LEU A 663 -9.72 -28.97 34.00
N GLN A 664 -10.66 -29.38 33.13
CA GLN A 664 -11.17 -30.75 33.14
C GLN A 664 -10.13 -31.78 32.68
N VAL A 665 -9.31 -31.44 31.69
CA VAL A 665 -8.34 -32.36 31.07
C VAL A 665 -6.93 -32.23 31.63
N ILE A 666 -6.63 -31.12 32.33
CA ILE A 666 -5.35 -30.84 33.00
C ILE A 666 -5.64 -30.30 34.42
N PRO A 667 -6.08 -31.14 35.37
CA PRO A 667 -6.60 -30.67 36.65
C PRO A 667 -5.57 -29.93 37.51
N TRP A 668 -4.28 -30.24 37.40
CA TRP A 668 -3.23 -29.60 38.20
C TRP A 668 -3.08 -28.10 37.91
N LEU A 669 -3.66 -27.58 36.81
CA LEU A 669 -3.69 -26.15 36.53
C LEU A 669 -4.58 -25.35 37.48
N SER A 670 -5.53 -26.01 38.18
CA SER A 670 -6.35 -25.36 39.21
C SER A 670 -5.51 -24.69 40.30
N GLN A 671 -4.34 -25.28 40.63
CA GLN A 671 -3.41 -24.75 41.62
C GLN A 671 -2.95 -23.34 41.25
N PHE A 672 -2.67 -23.07 39.97
CA PHE A 672 -2.24 -21.74 39.51
C PHE A 672 -3.37 -20.71 39.59
N THR A 673 -4.60 -21.13 39.27
CA THR A 673 -5.77 -20.24 39.38
C THR A 673 -6.00 -19.84 40.84
N ILE A 674 -5.88 -20.77 41.78
CA ILE A 674 -5.98 -20.48 43.23
C ILE A 674 -4.81 -19.61 43.69
N GLU A 675 -3.57 -20.00 43.39
CA GLU A 675 -2.39 -19.24 43.81
C GLU A 675 -2.35 -17.81 43.26
N SER A 676 -2.99 -17.56 42.11
CA SER A 676 -3.13 -16.21 41.56
C SER A 676 -4.10 -15.32 42.33
N GLY A 677 -5.00 -15.88 43.15
CA GLY A 677 -6.10 -15.16 43.81
C GLY A 677 -7.29 -14.85 42.90
N TRP A 678 -7.29 -15.35 41.65
CA TRP A 678 -8.33 -15.00 40.67
C TRP A 678 -9.73 -15.48 41.10
N ALA A 679 -9.81 -16.70 41.66
CA ALA A 679 -11.07 -17.29 42.06
C ALA A 679 -11.70 -16.56 43.25
N GLU A 680 -10.88 -16.13 44.20
CA GLU A 680 -11.24 -15.28 45.34
C GLU A 680 -11.76 -13.93 44.87
N GLU A 681 -11.01 -13.24 44.01
CA GLU A 681 -11.37 -11.91 43.51
C GLU A 681 -12.70 -11.94 42.74
N ILE A 682 -12.98 -13.01 41.97
CA ILE A 682 -14.28 -13.18 41.32
C ILE A 682 -15.40 -13.18 42.38
N ILE A 683 -15.28 -13.96 43.45
CA ILE A 683 -16.31 -14.00 44.50
C ILE A 683 -16.45 -12.64 45.19
N GLU A 684 -15.33 -12.00 45.53
CA GLU A 684 -15.33 -10.69 46.21
C GLU A 684 -15.95 -9.59 45.34
N THR A 685 -15.61 -9.57 44.06
CA THR A 685 -16.19 -8.67 43.05
C THR A 685 -17.68 -8.93 42.92
N LEU A 686 -18.11 -10.17 42.63
CA LEU A 686 -19.52 -10.50 42.45
C LEU A 686 -20.36 -10.26 43.70
N LYS A 687 -19.78 -10.34 44.89
CA LYS A 687 -20.46 -10.03 46.16
C LYS A 687 -20.83 -8.55 46.27
N ARG A 688 -20.03 -7.65 45.69
CA ARG A 688 -20.29 -6.20 45.62
C ARG A 688 -21.32 -5.84 44.54
N VAL A 689 -21.48 -6.68 43.52
CA VAL A 689 -22.44 -6.42 42.43
C VAL A 689 -23.87 -6.53 42.94
N LYS A 690 -24.70 -5.54 42.60
CA LYS A 690 -26.13 -5.50 42.96
C LYS A 690 -26.90 -6.69 42.40
N ILE A 691 -27.96 -7.11 43.10
CA ILE A 691 -28.83 -8.21 42.67
C ILE A 691 -29.42 -7.90 41.30
N GLY A 692 -29.25 -8.81 40.34
CA GLY A 692 -29.70 -8.63 38.96
C GLY A 692 -28.79 -7.72 38.11
N GLY A 693 -27.67 -7.26 38.65
CA GLY A 693 -26.68 -6.43 37.93
C GLY A 693 -25.68 -7.21 37.08
N LEU A 694 -25.76 -8.55 37.04
CA LEU A 694 -24.93 -9.38 36.15
C LEU A 694 -25.66 -9.72 34.86
N GLU A 695 -24.99 -9.48 33.73
CA GLU A 695 -25.45 -9.98 32.44
C GLU A 695 -25.48 -11.53 32.41
N PRO A 696 -26.49 -12.15 31.77
CA PRO A 696 -26.64 -13.61 31.77
C PRO A 696 -25.42 -14.39 31.26
N ASN A 697 -24.77 -13.90 30.19
CA ASN A 697 -23.61 -14.57 29.59
C ASN A 697 -22.38 -14.49 30.50
N VAL A 698 -22.14 -13.32 31.10
CA VAL A 698 -21.05 -13.08 32.05
C VAL A 698 -21.23 -13.93 33.30
N LYS A 699 -22.45 -13.99 33.82
CA LYS A 699 -22.81 -14.87 34.93
C LYS A 699 -22.49 -16.33 34.61
N SER A 700 -22.93 -16.82 33.45
CA SER A 700 -22.71 -18.20 33.02
C SER A 700 -21.21 -18.51 32.92
N ALA A 701 -20.42 -17.61 32.34
CA ALA A 701 -18.97 -17.77 32.22
C ALA A 701 -18.25 -17.88 33.58
N PHE A 702 -18.58 -17.01 34.54
CA PHE A 702 -18.01 -17.10 35.88
C PHE A 702 -18.49 -18.33 36.65
N GLU A 703 -19.78 -18.64 36.59
CA GLU A 703 -20.35 -19.81 37.28
C GLU A 703 -19.72 -21.11 36.75
N ASP A 704 -19.58 -21.25 35.44
CA ASP A 704 -18.96 -22.42 34.81
C ASP A 704 -17.48 -22.58 35.21
N LEU A 705 -16.70 -21.50 35.18
CA LEU A 705 -15.29 -21.51 35.61
C LEU A 705 -15.15 -21.96 37.07
N LEU A 706 -15.92 -21.35 37.97
CA LEU A 706 -15.87 -21.67 39.40
C LEU A 706 -16.30 -23.12 39.68
N CYS A 707 -17.32 -23.62 38.99
CA CYS A 707 -17.77 -25.01 39.10
C CYS A 707 -16.68 -26.00 38.66
N HIS A 708 -15.93 -25.66 37.62
CA HIS A 708 -14.82 -26.47 37.12
C HIS A 708 -13.59 -26.42 38.03
N LEU A 709 -13.29 -25.26 38.62
CA LEU A 709 -12.24 -25.14 39.63
C LEU A 709 -12.53 -26.01 40.84
N VAL A 710 -13.75 -25.93 41.39
CA VAL A 710 -14.19 -26.77 42.53
C VAL A 710 -14.10 -28.26 42.19
N LYS A 711 -14.39 -28.64 40.95
CA LYS A 711 -14.28 -30.04 40.51
C LYS A 711 -12.83 -30.50 40.36
N ALA A 712 -11.93 -29.61 39.96
CA ALA A 712 -10.54 -29.92 39.69
C ALA A 712 -9.70 -29.99 40.99
N ASP A 713 -10.07 -29.23 42.02
CA ASP A 713 -9.38 -29.20 43.32
C ASP A 713 -10.35 -28.92 44.47
N ASP A 714 -10.52 -29.90 45.35
CA ASP A 714 -11.43 -29.83 46.50
C ASP A 714 -11.10 -28.67 47.47
N SER A 715 -9.83 -28.22 47.50
CA SER A 715 -9.42 -27.09 48.36
C SER A 715 -10.08 -25.77 47.93
N VAL A 716 -10.43 -25.62 46.65
CA VAL A 716 -11.13 -24.44 46.11
C VAL A 716 -12.45 -24.22 46.83
N ALA A 717 -13.19 -25.29 47.13
CA ALA A 717 -14.48 -25.16 47.81
C ALA A 717 -14.34 -24.46 49.18
N SER A 718 -13.27 -24.75 49.92
CA SER A 718 -13.00 -24.06 51.19
C SER A 718 -12.66 -22.60 50.99
N VAL A 719 -11.92 -22.26 49.92
CA VAL A 719 -11.50 -20.89 49.60
C VAL A 719 -12.72 -20.04 49.24
N LEU A 720 -13.53 -20.49 48.28
CA LEU A 720 -14.73 -19.77 47.83
C LEU A 720 -15.74 -19.57 48.97
N LYS A 721 -15.92 -20.57 49.85
CA LYS A 721 -16.77 -20.45 51.04
C LYS A 721 -16.31 -19.34 51.98
N LYS A 722 -15.00 -19.20 52.21
CA LYS A 722 -14.42 -18.15 53.06
C LYS A 722 -14.62 -16.75 52.47
N CYS A 723 -14.52 -16.62 51.14
CA CYS A 723 -14.75 -15.34 50.43
C CYS A 723 -16.24 -14.93 50.35
N GLY A 724 -17.16 -15.80 50.78
CA GLY A 724 -18.60 -15.50 50.82
C GLY A 724 -19.39 -15.96 49.60
N ALA A 725 -18.99 -17.06 48.96
CA ALA A 725 -19.69 -17.63 47.81
C ALA A 725 -21.19 -17.90 48.05
N LEU A 726 -21.62 -18.17 49.29
CA LEU A 726 -23.05 -18.33 49.62
C LEU A 726 -23.87 -17.09 49.25
N THR A 727 -23.34 -15.90 49.54
CA THR A 727 -23.99 -14.63 49.23
C THR A 727 -24.06 -14.43 47.72
N VAL A 728 -22.97 -14.71 47.00
CA VAL A 728 -22.91 -14.63 45.53
C VAL A 728 -23.91 -15.57 44.88
N CYS A 729 -23.95 -16.84 45.28
CA CYS A 729 -24.89 -17.83 44.75
C CYS A 729 -26.35 -17.41 44.92
N ARG A 730 -26.70 -16.83 46.08
CA ARG A 730 -28.07 -16.34 46.35
C ARG A 730 -28.40 -15.08 45.57
N ASN A 731 -27.52 -14.08 45.60
CA ASN A 731 -27.77 -12.78 44.97
C ASN A 731 -27.89 -12.89 43.45
N HIS A 732 -27.04 -13.71 42.82
CA HIS A 732 -26.97 -13.83 41.36
C HIS A 732 -27.61 -15.11 40.82
N ARG A 733 -28.20 -15.94 41.70
CA ARG A 733 -28.82 -17.24 41.35
C ARG A 733 -27.85 -18.19 40.64
N MET A 734 -26.60 -18.29 41.11
CA MET A 734 -25.63 -19.27 40.61
C MET A 734 -25.91 -20.63 41.25
N MET A 735 -26.91 -21.33 40.70
CA MET A 735 -27.49 -22.54 41.26
C MET A 735 -26.54 -23.75 41.16
N GLU A 736 -25.82 -23.90 40.05
CA GLU A 736 -24.90 -25.02 39.85
C GLU A 736 -23.71 -24.90 40.80
N LEU A 737 -23.15 -23.70 40.93
CA LEU A 737 -22.08 -23.44 41.90
C LEU A 737 -22.57 -23.64 43.33
N GLY A 738 -23.78 -23.15 43.64
CA GLY A 738 -24.41 -23.32 44.94
C GLY A 738 -24.56 -24.80 45.32
N LYS A 739 -25.09 -25.61 44.41
CA LYS A 739 -25.27 -27.06 44.59
C LYS A 739 -23.94 -27.76 44.86
N ARG A 740 -22.88 -27.39 44.14
CA ARG A 740 -21.56 -28.00 44.33
C ARG A 740 -20.88 -27.61 45.64
N LEU A 741 -21.06 -26.37 46.08
CA LEU A 741 -20.43 -25.90 47.32
C LEU A 741 -21.21 -26.34 48.56
N PHE A 742 -22.55 -26.35 48.51
CA PHE A 742 -23.38 -26.45 49.72
C PHE A 742 -24.34 -27.65 49.74
N GLY A 743 -24.44 -28.42 48.65
CA GLY A 743 -25.46 -29.47 48.50
C GLY A 743 -26.78 -28.92 47.96
N ASP A 744 -27.77 -29.81 47.84
CA ASP A 744 -29.13 -29.47 47.40
C ASP A 744 -29.91 -28.59 48.40
#